data_AF-A0A285D2N8-F1
#
_entry.id   AF-A0A285D2N8-F1
#
_cell.length_a   1.000
_cell.length_b   1.000
_cell.length_c   1.000
_cell.angle_alpha   90.00
_cell.angle_beta   90.00
_cell.angle_gamma   90.00
#
_symmetry.space_group_name_H-M   'P 1'
#
loop_
_entity.id
_entity.type
_entity.pdbx_description
1 polymer ?
#
loop_
_entity_poly.entity_id
_entity_poly.type
_entity_poly.pdbx_seq_one_letter_code
_entity_poly.pdbx_strand_id
1 'polypeptide(L)'
;MKRQRWLMILLVFVMTMTAFFTSVHAETAGNPISDVRSSSSDRTEPTVTVGPAGPTLISDEYTKTIGPGIELTTFERFDARGWLNGEVLTVQLANGQVTADLLFPGVITSARPLSEMARLSGAVAGVNGDFFDINNTKAPSGTMIQEGTLLKGPQGSHTLTAGVDNQGLGQIANVFLEGTVKLPTGDVPLAALNQSSIPANGIGLYTTVWGQAQRPASGNPVYEVTIQNNKVATVSDQVGSGEIPENTYVLVGRDQGANVLKQLSIGDEVTVEYAPRVNSDTLMKFAIGGNIKLVDNGEVPANLDDSTTAPRTAVGFSEDGQTMILVLVDGRQTDSRGMTIKEMAELMKEYGAYQALNIDGGGSSTMVARMPGYENAEVVNNPSDGSERSVPNGIGIFVEPGSGMLKGFAVETASNEAGSHRVFPGLSRTFVGLGYDENYFPVEVEDIRWQALPADVGKFEADGVFRAKKSGSAVAEAQIQASKGTLEVTVLGELDRIEASESYLGLEMGRNGSFSVVGYDQNGYSAPIEARDTDLSYNQSVVAVEANDDGSFTVTPKQDGGSTLISIKVLNKEFHLPVTIGLATVEIADFEDKSGWTFTKYPANVGASMEVAEGREGNGIQLNYDFSTTTATRAAYLQASPRLDLPGDVQKMGLWVKGDGKGAWLRTVITDASNTNYTLTLANEVNWTGWRYVETSLPEGIRYPVQLYRIYPVETNRNEQYTGQLVFDQLTIKVPPTIDMPEQQESSEDPLVLQNQIIEGERWKFAVLSDSQFVASSPNSPQVEMARESLRQIVAENPDFLVINGDLVDTGWKEDFVFAKQVLEEEVGYAFPIYYTPGNHEIAGSGSLDNFLEVFGENRYSFDHKGTRFILLDSATGSFRTSDFQQLIELKMSLEEAASDPSIKNVVVLGHHPTRDPLPTKNSQLSDRKEAELLERWLTEFRKKSGGKGTIYISGHAHTVHVERVEGVPYMVTGAAGKAPYGAADAGGFYAWTLFGVDPTPVPEEANGPENGAANGRINGTDWIQAEVRPLLESITLDAKTVLAAGETLTINAVGHQSGNLDFPLSYPASVIWEGSENVFVGTGTELEQAKKSGQYAAIFNTATNELTALKADTITIRVKSNNMEAEQQIQIQ
;
A
#
# COMPACT_ATOMS: atom_id res chain seq x y z
N MET A 1 -60.37 -3.82 26.31
CA MET A 1 -61.63 -4.47 25.87
C MET A 1 -61.84 -4.19 24.39
N LYS A 2 -61.85 -5.27 23.58
CA LYS A 2 -62.48 -5.50 22.26
C LYS A 2 -62.98 -4.32 21.39
N ARG A 3 -62.51 -4.37 20.12
CA ARG A 3 -63.26 -4.45 18.84
C ARG A 3 -63.68 -3.17 18.06
N GLN A 4 -63.00 -3.01 16.92
CA GLN A 4 -63.50 -3.13 15.52
C GLN A 4 -64.46 -2.08 14.89
N ARG A 5 -64.07 -1.69 13.65
CA ARG A 5 -64.85 -1.39 12.41
C ARG A 5 -64.96 0.07 11.90
N TRP A 6 -64.12 0.37 10.89
CA TRP A 6 -64.43 0.69 9.47
C TRP A 6 -65.64 1.56 9.07
N LEU A 7 -65.27 2.63 8.34
CA LEU A 7 -65.80 3.22 7.10
C LEU A 7 -67.00 4.21 7.09
N MET A 8 -66.73 5.42 6.56
CA MET A 8 -67.24 5.97 5.28
C MET A 8 -67.88 7.40 5.35
N ILE A 9 -67.52 8.23 4.35
CA ILE A 9 -68.34 9.20 3.57
C ILE A 9 -67.80 10.65 3.47
N LEU A 10 -67.67 11.02 2.19
CA LEU A 10 -67.30 12.25 1.47
C LEU A 10 -68.56 13.13 1.24
N LEU A 11 -68.46 14.47 1.10
CA LEU A 11 -69.24 15.34 0.17
C LEU A 11 -68.85 16.84 0.38
N VAL A 12 -68.26 17.56 -0.60
CA VAL A 12 -68.85 18.37 -1.72
C VAL A 12 -68.98 19.87 -1.42
N PHE A 13 -68.36 20.74 -2.23
CA PHE A 13 -69.06 21.80 -3.00
C PHE A 13 -68.19 22.44 -4.10
N VAL A 14 -68.85 22.83 -5.20
CA VAL A 14 -68.32 23.20 -6.54
C VAL A 14 -69.09 24.42 -7.10
N MET A 15 -68.46 25.15 -8.05
CA MET A 15 -68.98 26.13 -9.05
C MET A 15 -69.14 27.61 -8.61
N THR A 16 -68.83 28.68 -9.38
CA THR A 16 -68.47 28.92 -10.82
C THR A 16 -68.14 30.42 -11.02
N MET A 17 -67.23 30.83 -11.93
CA MET A 17 -67.52 31.43 -13.27
C MET A 17 -66.28 32.01 -13.99
N THR A 18 -66.38 32.02 -15.32
CA THR A 18 -65.39 32.07 -16.44
C THR A 18 -64.99 33.45 -17.00
N ALA A 19 -63.80 33.56 -17.65
CA ALA A 19 -63.61 34.14 -19.01
C ALA A 19 -62.16 34.04 -19.62
N PHE A 20 -62.04 33.29 -20.73
CA PHE A 20 -61.33 33.47 -22.04
C PHE A 20 -59.78 33.64 -22.26
N PHE A 21 -59.26 32.75 -23.16
CA PHE A 21 -58.10 32.77 -24.12
C PHE A 21 -56.67 32.87 -23.54
N THR A 22 -55.59 32.18 -23.96
CA THR A 22 -55.18 31.22 -25.02
C THR A 22 -53.87 30.55 -24.59
N SER A 23 -53.64 29.30 -25.00
CA SER A 23 -52.39 28.71 -25.55
C SER A 23 -52.10 27.30 -25.01
N VAL A 24 -51.98 26.37 -25.95
CA VAL A 24 -51.51 25.00 -25.74
C VAL A 24 -50.01 25.05 -25.52
N HIS A 25 -49.51 24.56 -24.39
CA HIS A 25 -48.17 23.99 -24.25
C HIS A 25 -48.33 22.62 -23.58
N ALA A 26 -47.81 21.60 -24.25
CA ALA A 26 -47.77 20.23 -23.78
C ALA A 26 -46.84 20.13 -22.57
N GLU A 27 -47.29 19.49 -21.50
CA GLU A 27 -46.44 19.04 -20.41
C GLU A 27 -45.55 17.90 -20.94
N THR A 28 -44.24 18.12 -20.94
CA THR A 28 -43.22 17.09 -21.10
C THR A 28 -43.14 16.28 -19.80
N ALA A 29 -43.45 14.98 -19.90
CA ALA A 29 -43.28 14.00 -18.84
C ALA A 29 -41.79 13.85 -18.45
N GLY A 30 -41.56 13.64 -17.15
CA GLY A 30 -40.26 13.69 -16.49
C GLY A 30 -39.32 12.49 -16.74
N ASN A 31 -38.05 12.81 -16.61
CA ASN A 31 -36.81 12.04 -16.76
C ASN A 31 -36.79 10.71 -15.95
N PRO A 32 -36.35 9.56 -16.52
CA PRO A 32 -36.18 8.28 -15.80
C PRO A 32 -34.90 8.18 -14.94
N ILE A 33 -34.03 9.20 -14.96
CA ILE A 33 -32.86 9.30 -14.08
C ILE A 33 -33.32 9.79 -12.71
N SER A 34 -33.12 8.98 -11.67
CA SER A 34 -33.70 9.18 -10.33
C SER A 34 -33.10 10.39 -9.58
N ASP A 35 -33.93 11.42 -9.36
CA ASP A 35 -33.67 12.61 -8.52
C ASP A 35 -33.92 12.39 -7.00
N VAL A 36 -33.99 11.15 -6.51
CA VAL A 36 -34.42 10.88 -5.13
C VAL A 36 -33.26 10.90 -4.14
N ARG A 37 -33.12 11.99 -3.39
CA ARG A 37 -32.43 12.00 -2.09
C ARG A 37 -33.35 11.51 -0.98
N SER A 38 -32.84 10.65 -0.10
CA SER A 38 -33.29 10.62 1.28
C SER A 38 -32.25 11.36 2.13
N SER A 39 -32.68 12.41 2.81
CA SER A 39 -31.91 13.02 3.90
C SER A 39 -32.34 12.36 5.21
N SER A 40 -31.37 11.89 5.98
CA SER A 40 -31.56 11.46 7.37
C SER A 40 -30.23 11.69 8.08
N SER A 41 -29.95 12.88 8.61
CA SER A 41 -30.39 13.42 9.90
C SER A 41 -29.95 12.59 11.12
N ASP A 42 -29.07 13.24 11.87
CA ASP A 42 -28.83 13.15 13.32
C ASP A 42 -28.31 11.81 13.84
N ARG A 43 -26.98 11.71 13.97
CA ARG A 43 -26.28 10.62 14.64
C ARG A 43 -25.04 11.11 15.37
N THR A 44 -24.78 10.47 16.50
CA THR A 44 -23.52 10.52 17.25
C THR A 44 -22.34 10.19 16.33
N GLU A 45 -21.33 11.05 16.38
CA GLU A 45 -20.21 11.09 15.43
C GLU A 45 -19.28 9.86 15.53
N PRO A 46 -18.75 9.35 14.40
CA PRO A 46 -17.50 8.59 14.41
C PRO A 46 -16.35 9.49 14.89
N THR A 47 -15.19 8.95 15.25
CA THR A 47 -14.00 9.76 15.56
C THR A 47 -13.42 10.36 14.27
N VAL A 48 -14.16 11.28 13.65
CA VAL A 48 -13.67 12.20 12.63
C VAL A 48 -13.14 13.39 13.40
N THR A 49 -11.82 13.58 13.39
CA THR A 49 -11.26 14.82 13.92
C THR A 49 -11.45 15.91 12.88
N VAL A 50 -12.14 16.98 13.26
CA VAL A 50 -12.30 18.16 12.41
C VAL A 50 -11.10 19.08 12.65
N GLY A 51 -10.11 18.96 11.78
CA GLY A 51 -9.06 19.96 11.66
C GLY A 51 -9.51 21.11 10.72
N PRO A 52 -8.90 22.29 10.81
CA PRO A 52 -9.12 23.37 9.84
C PRO A 52 -8.64 23.05 8.41
N ALA A 53 -8.00 21.91 8.17
CA ALA A 53 -7.72 21.36 6.84
C ALA A 53 -8.86 20.48 6.27
N GLY A 54 -9.90 20.21 7.07
CA GLY A 54 -10.99 19.31 6.73
C GLY A 54 -11.09 18.11 7.67
N PRO A 55 -12.06 17.21 7.43
CA PRO A 55 -12.20 15.98 8.20
C PRO A 55 -11.01 15.04 7.98
N THR A 56 -10.56 14.38 9.05
CA THR A 56 -9.52 13.34 9.03
C THR A 56 -10.12 12.00 9.48
N LEU A 57 -9.77 10.93 8.77
CA LEU A 57 -10.12 9.56 9.13
C LEU A 57 -8.99 8.95 9.95
N ILE A 58 -9.33 8.32 11.06
CA ILE A 58 -8.40 7.48 11.83
C ILE A 58 -8.53 6.06 11.28
N SER A 59 -7.48 5.58 10.61
CA SER A 59 -7.38 4.24 10.02
C SER A 59 -7.01 3.21 11.09
N ASP A 60 -6.07 3.56 11.96
CA ASP A 60 -5.64 2.78 13.11
C ASP A 60 -5.16 3.71 14.23
N GLU A 61 -5.42 3.33 15.48
CA GLU A 61 -4.92 4.03 16.67
C GLU A 61 -4.94 3.08 17.87
N TYR A 62 -3.79 2.90 18.51
CA TYR A 62 -3.68 2.08 19.71
C TYR A 62 -2.74 2.71 20.73
N THR A 63 -3.06 2.53 22.01
CA THR A 63 -2.26 3.04 23.13
C THR A 63 -1.77 1.88 23.99
N LYS A 64 -0.46 1.85 24.28
CA LYS A 64 0.19 0.87 25.16
C LYS A 64 0.82 1.60 26.34
N THR A 65 0.58 1.12 27.56
CA THR A 65 1.33 1.57 28.74
C THR A 65 2.71 0.93 28.73
N ILE A 66 3.76 1.75 28.71
CA ILE A 66 5.16 1.28 28.62
C ILE A 66 5.97 1.53 29.90
N GLY A 67 5.37 2.23 30.86
CA GLY A 67 5.97 2.57 32.15
C GLY A 67 4.94 3.20 33.09
N PRO A 68 5.29 3.42 34.37
CA PRO A 68 4.37 4.00 35.35
C PRO A 68 4.01 5.44 34.97
N GLY A 69 2.79 5.67 34.48
CA GLY A 69 2.35 6.98 33.99
C GLY A 69 2.96 7.38 32.64
N ILE A 70 3.38 6.40 31.83
CA ILE A 70 3.92 6.60 30.48
C ILE A 70 3.09 5.78 29.49
N GLU A 71 2.46 6.48 28.54
CA GLU A 71 1.64 5.90 27.49
C GLU A 71 2.23 6.23 26.12
N LEU A 72 2.34 5.22 25.26
CA LEU A 72 2.71 5.36 23.85
C LEU A 72 1.46 5.09 23.01
N THR A 73 1.04 6.09 22.24
CA THR A 73 -0.01 5.98 21.23
C THR A 73 0.63 5.98 19.86
N THR A 74 0.30 5.01 19.02
CA THR A 74 0.65 5.00 17.59
C THR A 74 -0.62 5.21 16.79
N PHE A 75 -0.57 6.04 15.75
CA PHE A 75 -1.73 6.34 14.91
C PHE A 75 -1.38 6.32 13.42
N GLU A 76 -2.37 5.92 12.63
CA GLU A 76 -2.43 6.10 11.18
C GLU A 76 -3.69 6.89 10.85
N ARG A 77 -3.51 8.03 10.20
CA ARG A 77 -4.57 8.95 9.79
C ARG A 77 -4.55 9.15 8.29
N PHE A 78 -5.72 9.43 7.73
CA PHE A 78 -5.92 9.66 6.31
C PHE A 78 -6.82 10.87 6.09
N ASP A 79 -6.37 11.82 5.29
CA ASP A 79 -7.12 13.02 4.94
C ASP A 79 -7.06 13.30 3.42
N ALA A 80 -7.72 14.37 2.97
CA ALA A 80 -7.71 14.77 1.57
C ALA A 80 -6.30 15.03 1.00
N ARG A 81 -5.33 15.41 1.85
CA ARG A 81 -3.93 15.64 1.47
C ARG A 81 -3.11 14.35 1.45
N GLY A 82 -3.54 13.28 2.13
CA GLY A 82 -2.95 11.94 2.07
C GLY A 82 -2.77 11.27 3.45
N TRP A 83 -1.92 10.24 3.49
CA TRP A 83 -1.63 9.45 4.69
C TRP A 83 -0.70 10.16 5.67
N LEU A 84 -0.89 9.88 6.96
CA LEU A 84 -0.14 10.40 8.09
C LEU A 84 0.08 9.29 9.12
N ASN A 85 1.33 8.99 9.42
CA ASN A 85 1.69 8.07 10.51
C ASN A 85 2.46 8.83 11.59
N GLY A 86 2.25 8.47 12.85
CA GLY A 86 3.02 9.04 13.94
C GLY A 86 2.77 8.42 15.30
N GLU A 87 3.52 8.93 16.27
CA GLU A 87 3.55 8.44 17.63
C GLU A 87 3.42 9.60 18.62
N VAL A 88 2.70 9.34 19.71
CA VAL A 88 2.54 10.25 20.84
C VAL A 88 2.95 9.56 22.11
N LEU A 89 3.92 10.14 22.81
CA LEU A 89 4.32 9.74 24.15
C LEU A 89 3.76 10.72 25.18
N THR A 90 2.85 10.24 26.02
CA THR A 90 2.28 11.00 27.14
C THR A 90 2.96 10.57 28.43
N VAL A 91 3.56 11.53 29.14
CA VAL A 91 4.40 11.29 30.32
C VAL A 91 3.88 12.09 31.52
N GLN A 92 3.50 11.40 32.58
CA GLN A 92 3.04 12.01 33.83
C GLN A 92 4.23 12.42 34.71
N LEU A 93 4.68 13.67 34.59
CA LEU A 93 5.80 14.24 35.36
C LEU A 93 5.51 14.35 36.86
N ALA A 94 4.23 14.41 37.25
CA ALA A 94 3.83 14.38 38.66
C ALA A 94 4.07 13.01 39.33
N ASN A 95 4.31 11.96 38.54
CA ASN A 95 4.70 10.66 39.08
C ASN A 95 6.16 10.69 39.52
N GLY A 96 6.40 10.55 40.84
CA GLY A 96 7.74 10.61 41.41
C GLY A 96 8.72 9.52 40.94
N GLN A 97 8.25 8.49 40.24
CA GLN A 97 9.09 7.46 39.62
C GLN A 97 9.59 7.83 38.22
N VAL A 98 9.07 8.91 37.62
CA VAL A 98 9.35 9.31 36.25
C VAL A 98 10.12 10.62 36.25
N THR A 99 11.18 10.69 35.46
CA THR A 99 11.89 11.94 35.19
C THR A 99 12.16 12.06 33.70
N ALA A 100 12.38 13.30 33.26
CA ALA A 100 12.90 13.58 31.93
C ALA A 100 14.23 14.32 32.06
N ASP A 101 15.16 14.04 31.15
CA ASP A 101 16.45 14.72 31.07
C ASP A 101 17.02 14.67 29.64
N LEU A 102 18.16 15.34 29.44
CA LEU A 102 18.84 15.45 28.17
C LEU A 102 19.53 14.13 27.78
N LEU A 103 19.19 13.60 26.60
CA LEU A 103 20.02 12.61 25.90
C LEU A 103 21.08 13.36 25.11
N PHE A 104 22.36 13.08 25.37
CA PHE A 104 23.46 13.64 24.57
C PHE A 104 24.70 12.73 24.63
N PRO A 105 25.60 12.77 23.62
CA PRO A 105 26.76 11.87 23.56
C PRO A 105 27.89 12.12 24.58
N GLY A 106 27.73 13.06 25.53
CA GLY A 106 28.82 13.56 26.38
C GLY A 106 29.60 14.74 25.76
N VAL A 107 29.45 14.96 24.45
CA VAL A 107 30.22 15.95 23.67
C VAL A 107 29.29 16.74 22.76
N ILE A 108 29.34 18.07 22.84
CA ILE A 108 28.46 19.00 22.10
C ILE A 108 28.65 18.90 20.59
N THR A 109 29.86 18.66 20.10
CA THR A 109 30.18 18.56 18.67
C THR A 109 30.17 17.12 18.15
N SER A 110 29.45 16.23 18.84
CA SER A 110 29.25 14.84 18.45
C SER A 110 27.76 14.57 18.23
N ALA A 111 27.46 13.56 17.43
CA ALA A 111 26.11 13.10 17.16
C ALA A 111 26.08 11.57 17.15
N ARG A 112 24.98 10.99 17.63
CA ARG A 112 24.73 9.54 17.64
C ARG A 112 23.27 9.26 17.34
N PRO A 113 22.92 8.05 16.87
CA PRO A 113 21.52 7.63 16.84
C PRO A 113 20.87 7.80 18.21
N LEU A 114 19.61 8.24 18.24
CA LEU A 114 18.83 8.42 19.47
C LEU A 114 18.68 7.10 20.24
N SER A 115 18.45 6.00 19.53
CA SER A 115 18.39 4.64 20.08
C SER A 115 19.65 4.27 20.87
N GLU A 116 20.82 4.62 20.34
CA GLU A 116 22.10 4.41 21.02
C GLU A 116 22.22 5.28 22.27
N MET A 117 21.82 6.55 22.21
CA MET A 117 21.85 7.45 23.37
C MET A 117 20.88 7.01 24.47
N ALA A 118 19.67 6.57 24.11
CA ALA A 118 18.69 6.05 25.06
C ALA A 118 19.22 4.81 25.76
N ARG A 119 19.77 3.85 25.01
CA ARG A 119 20.38 2.64 25.56
C ARG A 119 21.54 2.93 26.49
N LEU A 120 22.46 3.83 26.10
CA LEU A 120 23.64 4.16 26.91
C LEU A 120 23.30 4.91 28.21
N SER A 121 22.20 5.65 28.22
CA SER A 121 21.74 6.40 29.39
C SER A 121 20.74 5.64 30.27
N GLY A 122 20.16 4.55 29.76
CA GLY A 122 19.08 3.82 30.44
C GLY A 122 17.71 4.48 30.32
N ALA A 123 17.50 5.33 29.31
CA ALA A 123 16.19 5.90 29.04
C ALA A 123 15.22 4.82 28.54
N VAL A 124 13.99 4.84 29.05
CA VAL A 124 12.93 3.91 28.65
C VAL A 124 12.17 4.38 27.42
N ALA A 125 12.24 5.67 27.12
CA ALA A 125 11.68 6.27 25.91
C ALA A 125 12.37 7.61 25.61
N GLY A 126 12.16 8.16 24.42
CA GLY A 126 12.67 9.49 24.09
C GLY A 126 12.40 9.90 22.65
N VAL A 127 12.66 11.18 22.36
CA VAL A 127 12.61 11.75 21.02
C VAL A 127 13.88 12.53 20.69
N ASN A 128 14.15 12.74 19.41
CA ASN A 128 15.22 13.61 18.96
C ASN A 128 15.04 15.06 19.47
N GLY A 129 16.12 15.83 19.44
CA GLY A 129 16.19 17.13 20.09
C GLY A 129 16.24 18.32 19.14
N ASP A 130 17.20 19.18 19.41
CA ASP A 130 17.35 20.54 18.89
C ASP A 130 17.91 20.58 17.46
N PHE A 131 17.68 21.70 16.78
CA PHE A 131 18.33 22.02 15.50
C PHE A 131 19.84 22.12 15.68
N PHE A 132 20.62 21.78 14.67
CA PHE A 132 22.07 21.75 14.81
C PHE A 132 22.83 22.11 13.54
N ASP A 133 24.11 22.44 13.71
CA ASP A 133 25.04 22.75 12.62
C ASP A 133 25.46 21.47 11.86
N ILE A 134 24.48 20.89 11.16
CA ILE A 134 24.54 19.56 10.56
C ILE A 134 25.69 19.38 9.57
N ASN A 135 26.15 20.42 8.89
CA ASN A 135 27.17 20.34 7.84
C ASN A 135 28.59 20.69 8.33
N ASN A 136 28.77 21.01 9.61
CA ASN A 136 30.07 21.45 10.11
C ASN A 136 30.36 20.94 11.53
N THR A 137 29.96 21.65 12.58
CA THR A 137 30.35 21.28 13.97
C THR A 137 29.47 20.20 14.60
N LYS A 138 28.29 19.92 14.04
CA LYS A 138 27.22 19.13 14.67
C LYS A 138 26.66 19.72 15.97
N ALA A 139 27.15 20.88 16.42
CA ALA A 139 26.69 21.48 17.66
C ALA A 139 25.21 21.90 17.56
N PRO A 140 24.40 21.67 18.62
CA PRO A 140 23.05 22.19 18.71
C PRO A 140 22.97 23.72 18.57
N SER A 141 21.78 24.26 18.32
CA SER A 141 21.57 25.69 18.09
C SER A 141 21.10 26.38 19.36
N GLY A 142 20.17 25.80 20.09
CA GLY A 142 19.63 26.32 21.33
C GLY A 142 20.42 25.94 22.58
N THR A 143 19.73 26.05 23.71
CA THR A 143 20.24 25.82 25.05
C THR A 143 20.34 24.31 25.34
N MET A 144 21.37 23.91 26.09
CA MET A 144 21.43 22.58 26.72
C MET A 144 21.65 22.76 28.23
N ILE A 145 20.67 22.32 29.02
CA ILE A 145 20.78 22.19 30.47
C ILE A 145 20.56 20.72 30.82
N GLN A 146 21.46 20.15 31.61
CA GLN A 146 21.35 18.79 32.14
C GLN A 146 21.65 18.84 33.64
N GLU A 147 20.80 18.20 34.46
CA GLU A 147 20.93 18.21 35.93
C GLU A 147 21.17 19.62 36.54
N GLY A 148 20.54 20.65 35.97
CA GLY A 148 20.65 22.05 36.38
C GLY A 148 21.91 22.77 35.90
N THR A 149 22.82 22.07 35.22
CA THR A 149 24.07 22.63 34.69
C THR A 149 23.88 23.13 33.27
N LEU A 150 24.19 24.42 33.02
CA LEU A 150 24.21 24.98 31.68
C LEU A 150 25.42 24.49 30.90
N LEU A 151 25.23 23.49 30.06
CA LEU A 151 26.27 22.93 29.19
C LEU A 151 26.51 23.83 27.97
N LYS A 152 25.46 24.51 27.48
CA LYS A 152 25.53 25.31 26.26
C LYS A 152 24.52 26.45 26.29
N GLY A 153 24.99 27.64 25.92
CA GLY A 153 24.11 28.80 25.74
C GLY A 153 23.47 28.86 24.34
N PRO A 154 22.35 29.58 24.19
CA PRO A 154 21.60 29.71 22.95
C PRO A 154 22.37 30.45 21.85
N GLN A 155 22.31 29.96 20.61
CA GLN A 155 22.93 30.58 19.44
C GLN A 155 22.01 31.65 18.84
N GLY A 156 22.45 32.91 18.86
CA GLY A 156 21.71 34.01 18.24
C GLY A 156 20.31 34.16 18.85
N SER A 157 19.26 33.97 18.05
CA SER A 157 17.87 34.07 18.48
C SER A 157 17.24 32.77 19.00
N HIS A 158 17.97 31.64 19.03
CA HIS A 158 17.49 30.32 19.48
C HIS A 158 17.37 30.23 21.02
N THR A 159 16.64 31.17 21.60
CA THR A 159 16.44 31.29 23.06
C THR A 159 15.24 30.49 23.56
N LEU A 160 14.32 30.15 22.66
CA LEU A 160 13.12 29.39 22.98
C LEU A 160 13.49 27.94 23.34
N THR A 161 13.09 27.52 24.52
CA THR A 161 13.56 26.29 25.17
C THR A 161 12.37 25.59 25.82
N ALA A 162 12.29 24.27 25.65
CA ALA A 162 11.37 23.40 26.39
C ALA A 162 12.16 22.61 27.45
N GLY A 163 11.57 22.37 28.61
CA GLY A 163 12.26 21.64 29.68
C GLY A 163 11.38 21.43 30.89
N VAL A 164 11.96 20.78 31.90
CA VAL A 164 11.35 20.60 33.22
C VAL A 164 12.16 21.35 34.26
N ASP A 165 11.47 22.04 35.14
CA ASP A 165 12.08 22.84 36.19
C ASP A 165 12.47 22.02 37.43
N ASN A 166 13.08 22.69 38.41
CA ASN A 166 13.49 22.06 39.67
C ASN A 166 12.31 21.58 40.55
N GLN A 167 11.06 21.90 40.19
CA GLN A 167 9.86 21.42 40.87
C GLN A 167 9.25 20.20 40.15
N GLY A 168 9.80 19.78 39.01
CA GLY A 168 9.25 18.69 38.20
C GLY A 168 8.16 19.14 37.24
N LEU A 169 7.97 20.45 37.04
CA LEU A 169 6.95 20.99 36.14
C LEU A 169 7.56 21.31 34.77
N GLY A 170 6.90 20.85 33.72
CA GLY A 170 7.24 21.13 32.34
C GLY A 170 6.76 22.52 31.88
N GLN A 171 7.62 23.25 31.17
CA GLN A 171 7.27 24.58 30.65
C GLN A 171 8.11 24.96 29.41
N ILE A 172 7.62 25.94 28.65
CA ILE A 172 8.37 26.59 27.57
C ILE A 172 8.78 28.00 27.99
N ALA A 173 10.08 28.29 27.94
CA ALA A 173 10.65 29.57 28.35
C ALA A 173 11.76 30.04 27.40
N ASN A 174 12.08 31.33 27.44
CA ASN A 174 13.30 31.86 26.84
C ASN A 174 14.45 31.75 27.85
N VAL A 175 15.52 31.07 27.45
CA VAL A 175 16.76 31.00 28.22
C VAL A 175 17.81 31.86 27.53
N PHE A 176 18.55 32.64 28.32
CA PHE A 176 19.65 33.49 27.89
C PHE A 176 20.92 33.11 28.65
N LEU A 177 22.09 33.39 28.07
CA LEU A 177 23.35 33.32 28.79
C LEU A 177 23.58 34.61 29.58
N GLU A 178 23.79 34.50 30.87
CA GLU A 178 24.35 35.57 31.70
C GLU A 178 25.73 35.13 32.16
N GLY A 179 26.78 35.89 31.80
CA GLY A 179 28.13 35.51 32.20
C GLY A 179 29.13 36.66 32.11
N THR A 180 30.20 36.52 32.88
CA THR A 180 31.28 37.50 33.02
C THR A 180 32.61 36.77 33.01
N VAL A 181 33.56 37.27 32.23
CA VAL A 181 34.96 36.89 32.26
C VAL A 181 35.71 37.94 33.09
N LYS A 182 36.32 37.51 34.20
CA LYS A 182 37.11 38.38 35.09
C LYS A 182 38.56 38.35 34.63
N LEU A 183 39.02 39.47 34.09
CA LEU A 183 40.39 39.66 33.62
C LEU A 183 41.15 40.60 34.56
N PRO A 184 42.49 40.57 34.58
CA PRO A 184 43.29 41.55 35.33
C PRO A 184 43.03 43.00 34.91
N THR A 185 42.56 43.21 33.67
CA THR A 185 42.25 44.52 33.09
C THR A 185 40.82 44.99 33.38
N GLY A 186 40.00 44.15 34.02
CA GLY A 186 38.61 44.41 34.35
C GLY A 186 37.66 43.32 33.86
N ASP A 187 36.41 43.39 34.34
CA ASP A 187 35.38 42.41 33.99
C ASP A 187 34.79 42.71 32.61
N VAL A 188 34.59 41.66 31.81
CA VAL A 188 33.98 41.75 30.47
C VAL A 188 32.85 40.73 30.31
N PRO A 189 31.80 41.04 29.55
CA PRO A 189 30.68 40.12 29.38
C PRO A 189 31.08 38.88 28.58
N LEU A 190 30.59 37.71 29.01
CA LEU A 190 30.67 36.47 28.24
C LEU A 190 29.54 36.45 27.20
N ALA A 191 29.90 36.33 25.93
CA ALA A 191 28.93 36.42 24.82
C ALA A 191 28.44 35.05 24.31
N ALA A 192 29.20 33.98 24.53
CA ALA A 192 28.88 32.65 24.04
C ALA A 192 29.45 31.56 24.96
N LEU A 193 28.74 30.45 25.08
CA LEU A 193 29.15 29.26 25.82
C LEU A 193 28.93 28.02 24.94
N ASN A 194 30.02 27.37 24.52
CA ASN A 194 30.03 26.19 23.65
C ASN A 194 29.12 26.36 22.41
N GLN A 195 29.32 27.44 21.66
CA GLN A 195 28.52 27.81 20.50
C GLN A 195 29.31 27.64 19.19
N SER A 196 28.62 27.29 18.11
CA SER A 196 29.22 27.16 16.77
C SER A 196 29.53 28.51 16.13
N SER A 197 29.06 29.62 16.71
CA SER A 197 29.51 30.96 16.36
C SER A 197 29.50 31.92 17.56
N ILE A 198 30.40 32.90 17.53
CA ILE A 198 30.53 33.94 18.56
C ILE A 198 29.92 35.24 18.03
N PRO A 199 29.04 35.93 18.79
CA PRO A 199 28.53 37.25 18.41
C PRO A 199 29.65 38.24 18.08
N ALA A 200 29.39 39.17 17.16
CA ALA A 200 30.36 40.21 16.80
C ALA A 200 30.83 40.98 18.03
N ASN A 201 32.14 41.28 18.11
CA ASN A 201 32.80 41.90 19.25
C ASN A 201 32.82 41.09 20.57
N GLY A 202 32.32 39.84 20.56
CA GLY A 202 32.17 39.03 21.77
C GLY A 202 33.38 38.16 22.14
N ILE A 203 33.32 37.59 23.34
CA ILE A 203 34.20 36.52 23.82
C ILE A 203 33.34 35.27 24.06
N GLY A 204 33.75 34.14 23.48
CA GLY A 204 33.13 32.83 23.69
C GLY A 204 33.97 31.94 24.61
N LEU A 205 33.30 31.17 25.46
CA LEU A 205 33.89 30.16 26.33
C LEU A 205 33.66 28.76 25.75
N TYR A 206 34.72 27.96 25.68
CA TYR A 206 34.70 26.55 25.30
C TYR A 206 35.25 25.71 26.46
N THR A 207 34.50 24.69 26.82
CA THR A 207 34.76 23.82 27.97
C THR A 207 35.09 22.40 27.52
N THR A 208 35.36 21.49 28.47
CA THR A 208 35.66 20.08 28.20
C THR A 208 34.59 19.37 27.36
N VAL A 209 33.32 19.80 27.44
CA VAL A 209 32.22 19.21 26.66
C VAL A 209 32.16 19.68 25.21
N TRP A 210 33.03 20.60 24.75
CA TRP A 210 33.01 21.06 23.36
C TRP A 210 33.34 19.95 22.36
N GLY A 211 34.38 19.16 22.61
CA GLY A 211 34.85 18.10 21.71
C GLY A 211 35.93 18.54 20.73
N GLN A 212 36.05 17.79 19.63
CA GLN A 212 37.19 17.88 18.69
C GLN A 212 37.01 18.97 17.62
N ALA A 213 35.79 19.47 17.40
CA ALA A 213 35.52 20.38 16.30
C ALA A 213 36.30 21.71 16.41
N GLN A 214 36.57 22.30 15.26
CA GLN A 214 37.16 23.63 15.15
C GLN A 214 36.27 24.66 15.87
N ARG A 215 36.86 25.39 16.82
CA ARG A 215 36.17 26.51 17.48
C ARG A 215 35.96 27.64 16.46
N PRO A 216 34.94 28.50 16.65
CA PRO A 216 34.56 29.51 15.66
C PRO A 216 35.68 30.50 15.38
N ALA A 217 36.10 30.52 14.11
CA ALA A 217 37.17 31.39 13.61
C ALA A 217 36.64 32.57 12.78
N SER A 218 35.33 32.83 12.81
CA SER A 218 34.72 33.95 12.09
C SER A 218 35.00 35.29 12.80
N GLY A 219 35.81 36.15 12.20
CA GLY A 219 36.15 37.47 12.74
C GLY A 219 37.47 37.98 12.19
N ASN A 220 37.72 39.29 12.28
CA ASN A 220 39.03 39.85 11.96
C ASN A 220 39.33 41.08 12.82
N PRO A 221 40.13 40.97 13.90
CA PRO A 221 40.93 39.80 14.29
C PRO A 221 40.15 38.74 15.10
N VAL A 222 40.77 37.56 15.24
CA VAL A 222 40.40 36.51 16.23
C VAL A 222 41.58 36.28 17.18
N TYR A 223 41.31 35.83 18.40
CA TYR A 223 42.35 35.47 19.38
C TYR A 223 41.87 34.37 20.32
N GLU A 224 42.71 33.37 20.56
CA GLU A 224 42.43 32.24 21.44
C GLU A 224 43.34 32.27 22.67
N VAL A 225 42.77 32.00 23.84
CA VAL A 225 43.48 31.95 25.13
C VAL A 225 43.06 30.67 25.86
N THR A 226 44.02 29.81 26.16
CA THR A 226 43.78 28.61 26.98
C THR A 226 44.07 28.93 28.44
N ILE A 227 43.10 28.67 29.30
CA ILE A 227 43.19 28.87 30.75
C ILE A 227 43.27 27.50 31.42
N GLN A 228 44.32 27.25 32.19
CA GLN A 228 44.52 26.03 32.96
C GLN A 228 44.66 26.39 34.44
N ASN A 229 43.86 25.77 35.32
CA ASN A 229 43.83 26.08 36.75
C ASN A 229 43.65 27.60 37.04
N ASN A 230 42.71 28.25 36.32
CA ASN A 230 42.42 29.69 36.38
C ASN A 230 43.60 30.61 35.99
N LYS A 231 44.61 30.10 35.30
CA LYS A 231 45.75 30.89 34.79
C LYS A 231 45.92 30.72 33.29
N VAL A 232 46.29 31.80 32.61
CA VAL A 232 46.61 31.76 31.17
C VAL A 232 47.79 30.83 30.93
N ALA A 233 47.56 29.74 30.21
CA ALA A 233 48.57 28.75 29.85
C ALA A 233 49.16 29.03 28.46
N THR A 234 48.31 29.32 27.48
CA THR A 234 48.71 29.62 26.10
C THR A 234 47.83 30.71 25.48
N VAL A 235 48.39 31.41 24.49
CA VAL A 235 47.71 32.44 23.69
C VAL A 235 48.03 32.25 22.20
N SER A 236 47.09 32.59 21.31
CA SER A 236 47.24 32.36 19.87
C SER A 236 46.42 33.34 19.02
N ASP A 237 46.99 33.85 17.93
CA ASP A 237 46.27 34.60 16.88
C ASP A 237 45.49 33.69 15.92
N GLN A 238 45.51 32.37 16.14
CA GLN A 238 44.74 31.38 15.40
C GLN A 238 43.83 30.62 16.37
N VAL A 239 42.60 30.35 15.94
CA VAL A 239 41.64 29.55 16.70
C VAL A 239 41.93 28.08 16.48
N GLY A 240 41.96 27.29 17.55
CA GLY A 240 42.28 25.88 17.50
C GLY A 240 41.07 24.96 17.35
N SER A 241 41.38 23.68 17.14
CA SER A 241 40.47 22.55 17.25
C SER A 241 40.93 21.63 18.39
N GLY A 242 40.22 20.54 18.62
CA GLY A 242 40.62 19.50 19.55
C GLY A 242 40.02 19.61 20.95
N GLU A 243 40.05 18.47 21.64
CA GLU A 243 39.58 18.29 23.02
C GLU A 243 40.24 19.26 23.99
N ILE A 244 39.46 19.67 24.99
CA ILE A 244 39.89 20.55 26.07
C ILE A 244 40.09 19.66 27.31
N PRO A 245 41.30 19.59 27.89
CA PRO A 245 41.56 18.75 29.06
C PRO A 245 40.80 19.20 30.31
N GLU A 246 40.69 18.31 31.30
CA GLU A 246 40.18 18.68 32.62
C GLU A 246 40.94 19.87 33.23
N ASN A 247 40.23 20.63 34.08
CA ASN A 247 40.74 21.87 34.71
C ASN A 247 41.24 22.91 33.70
N THR A 248 40.78 22.82 32.45
CA THR A 248 41.14 23.72 31.36
C THR A 248 39.87 24.23 30.66
N TYR A 249 39.89 25.48 30.22
CA TYR A 249 38.89 26.04 29.31
C TYR A 249 39.53 27.03 28.36
N VAL A 250 38.87 27.28 27.22
CA VAL A 250 39.39 28.12 26.16
C VAL A 250 38.47 29.31 25.95
N LEU A 251 39.05 30.51 25.95
CA LEU A 251 38.38 31.74 25.55
C LEU A 251 38.75 32.07 24.11
N VAL A 252 37.76 32.31 23.26
CA VAL A 252 37.95 32.80 21.90
C VAL A 252 37.32 34.17 21.77
N GLY A 253 38.12 35.17 21.42
CA GLY A 253 37.69 36.53 21.19
C GLY A 253 37.48 36.77 19.69
N ARG A 254 36.39 37.47 19.36
CA ARG A 254 36.07 37.92 18.01
C ARG A 254 36.07 39.46 17.94
N ASP A 255 36.70 40.02 16.92
CA ASP A 255 36.74 41.46 16.65
C ASP A 255 37.26 42.22 17.88
N GLN A 256 36.47 43.09 18.50
CA GLN A 256 36.88 43.77 19.73
C GLN A 256 37.19 42.81 20.90
N GLY A 257 36.49 41.67 21.00
CA GLY A 257 36.77 40.65 22.00
C GLY A 257 38.17 40.03 21.84
N ALA A 258 38.64 39.88 20.60
CA ALA A 258 40.01 39.45 20.32
C ALA A 258 41.04 40.47 20.85
N ASN A 259 40.78 41.77 20.64
CA ASN A 259 41.65 42.85 21.14
C ASN A 259 41.71 42.90 22.68
N VAL A 260 40.62 42.54 23.36
CA VAL A 260 40.60 42.40 24.82
C VAL A 260 41.48 41.24 25.26
N LEU A 261 41.30 40.05 24.67
CA LEU A 261 42.08 38.86 25.04
C LEU A 261 43.58 38.98 24.72
N LYS A 262 43.96 39.76 23.70
CA LYS A 262 45.36 40.09 23.36
C LYS A 262 46.15 40.80 24.47
N GLN A 263 45.45 41.36 25.47
CA GLN A 263 46.09 42.04 26.59
C GLN A 263 46.58 41.06 27.68
N LEU A 264 46.17 39.79 27.60
CA LEU A 264 46.54 38.77 28.56
C LEU A 264 47.94 38.21 28.30
N SER A 265 48.67 37.97 29.38
CA SER A 265 49.97 37.33 29.41
C SER A 265 49.88 35.95 30.06
N ILE A 266 50.80 35.05 29.67
CA ILE A 266 50.93 33.74 30.32
C ILE A 266 51.14 33.92 31.83
N GLY A 267 50.34 33.24 32.62
CA GLY A 267 50.33 33.31 34.09
C GLY A 267 49.28 34.23 34.70
N ASP A 268 48.62 35.08 33.90
CA ASP A 268 47.54 35.96 34.38
C ASP A 268 46.36 35.15 34.92
N GLU A 269 45.79 35.60 36.03
CA GLU A 269 44.59 34.98 36.61
C GLU A 269 43.34 35.39 35.83
N VAL A 270 42.59 34.40 35.37
CA VAL A 270 41.33 34.57 34.65
C VAL A 270 40.32 33.62 35.27
N THR A 271 39.14 34.13 35.58
CA THR A 271 38.00 33.32 36.04
C THR A 271 36.76 33.65 35.21
N VAL A 272 35.87 32.69 35.03
CA VAL A 272 34.62 32.88 34.29
C VAL A 272 33.47 32.44 35.18
N GLU A 273 32.46 33.30 35.29
CA GLU A 273 31.20 33.02 35.98
C GLU A 273 30.09 33.09 34.94
N TYR A 274 29.23 32.07 34.88
CA TYR A 274 28.08 32.06 33.98
C TYR A 274 26.92 31.27 34.58
N ALA A 275 25.70 31.65 34.20
CA ALA A 275 24.46 31.00 34.59
C ALA A 275 23.39 31.18 33.50
N PRO A 276 22.38 30.30 33.43
CA PRO A 276 21.22 30.54 32.61
C PRO A 276 20.37 31.64 33.25
N ARG A 277 19.90 32.60 32.45
CA ARG A 277 18.87 33.55 32.82
C ARG A 277 17.58 33.18 32.10
N VAL A 278 16.57 32.78 32.85
CA VAL A 278 15.28 32.35 32.32
C VAL A 278 14.25 33.47 32.53
N ASN A 279 13.29 33.59 31.62
CA ASN A 279 12.15 34.51 31.78
C ASN A 279 10.94 33.86 32.50
N SER A 280 11.18 32.84 33.31
CA SER A 280 10.21 32.17 34.20
C SER A 280 10.64 32.32 35.67
N ASP A 281 9.75 31.95 36.59
CA ASP A 281 9.98 32.06 38.03
C ASP A 281 10.90 30.94 38.60
N THR A 282 11.19 29.90 37.81
CA THR A 282 11.95 28.72 38.22
C THR A 282 13.11 28.43 37.27
N LEU A 283 14.21 27.92 37.82
CA LEU A 283 15.34 27.43 37.01
C LEU A 283 15.03 26.03 36.47
N MET A 284 15.46 25.79 35.22
CA MET A 284 15.32 24.51 34.55
C MET A 284 16.29 23.48 35.14
N LYS A 285 15.79 22.28 35.44
CA LYS A 285 16.62 21.11 35.77
C LYS A 285 17.18 20.48 34.49
N PHE A 286 16.36 20.38 33.45
CA PHE A 286 16.85 20.11 32.10
C PHE A 286 16.15 21.01 31.11
N ALA A 287 16.82 21.31 30.00
CA ALA A 287 16.25 22.16 28.97
C ALA A 287 16.90 21.89 27.61
N ILE A 288 16.07 21.93 26.56
CA ILE A 288 16.47 21.72 25.17
C ILE A 288 15.90 22.80 24.25
N GLY A 289 16.69 23.20 23.26
CA GLY A 289 16.32 24.22 22.29
C GLY A 289 15.20 23.78 21.33
N GLY A 290 14.42 24.76 20.87
CA GLY A 290 13.49 24.62 19.75
C GLY A 290 13.34 25.95 19.02
N ASN A 291 12.40 26.02 18.07
CA ASN A 291 12.29 27.19 17.20
C ASN A 291 10.92 27.89 17.24
N ILE A 292 9.82 27.17 17.03
CA ILE A 292 8.49 27.71 16.77
C ILE A 292 7.54 27.25 17.86
N LYS A 293 6.91 28.20 18.56
CA LYS A 293 5.77 27.88 19.43
C LYS A 293 4.61 27.37 18.58
N LEU A 294 4.18 26.14 18.86
CA LEU A 294 3.06 25.48 18.21
C LEU A 294 1.74 25.79 18.93
N VAL A 295 1.75 25.79 20.27
CA VAL A 295 0.61 26.16 21.10
C VAL A 295 1.08 27.16 22.15
N ASP A 296 0.30 28.23 22.37
CA ASP A 296 0.57 29.25 23.38
C ASP A 296 -0.73 29.55 24.15
N ASN A 297 -0.74 29.23 25.45
CA ASN A 297 -1.90 29.36 26.33
C ASN A 297 -3.16 28.64 25.82
N GLY A 298 -3.00 27.41 25.35
CA GLY A 298 -4.08 26.56 24.83
C GLY A 298 -4.55 26.92 23.43
N GLU A 299 -3.92 27.89 22.77
CA GLU A 299 -4.31 28.36 21.44
C GLU A 299 -3.21 28.15 20.38
N VAL A 300 -3.63 27.79 19.17
CA VAL A 300 -2.77 27.69 18.00
C VAL A 300 -2.52 29.10 17.45
N PRO A 301 -1.26 29.56 17.29
CA PRO A 301 -0.95 30.86 16.71
C PRO A 301 -1.50 31.02 15.29
N ALA A 302 -2.06 32.20 14.98
CA ALA A 302 -2.81 32.41 13.72
C ALA A 302 -1.98 32.37 12.42
N ASN A 303 -0.67 32.60 12.49
CA ASN A 303 0.20 32.79 11.31
C ASN A 303 1.22 31.64 11.13
N LEU A 304 0.86 30.42 11.53
CA LEU A 304 1.70 29.24 11.28
C LEU A 304 1.65 28.82 9.81
N ASP A 305 2.75 28.26 9.30
CA ASP A 305 2.81 27.73 7.93
C ASP A 305 1.90 26.50 7.79
N ASP A 306 1.05 26.54 6.77
CA ASP A 306 0.08 25.49 6.41
C ASP A 306 0.31 24.98 4.98
N SER A 307 1.54 25.14 4.47
CA SER A 307 1.88 24.76 3.10
C SER A 307 2.99 23.71 3.01
N THR A 308 3.99 23.76 3.89
CA THR A 308 5.17 22.89 3.79
C THR A 308 5.06 21.68 4.71
N THR A 309 4.81 20.51 4.12
CA THR A 309 4.84 19.24 4.86
C THR A 309 6.27 18.75 5.07
N ALA A 310 6.53 18.17 6.25
CA ALA A 310 7.78 17.47 6.56
C ALA A 310 7.53 16.48 7.70
N PRO A 311 8.45 15.52 7.94
CA PRO A 311 8.52 14.84 9.24
C PRO A 311 8.71 15.89 10.35
N ARG A 312 7.99 15.76 11.46
CA ARG A 312 7.99 16.72 12.56
C ARG A 312 8.18 16.01 13.89
N THR A 313 8.85 16.70 14.81
CA THR A 313 8.90 16.32 16.22
C THR A 313 8.54 17.55 17.06
N ALA A 314 7.75 17.36 18.11
CA ALA A 314 7.38 18.42 19.05
C ALA A 314 7.34 17.93 20.49
N VAL A 315 7.47 18.88 21.39
CA VAL A 315 7.28 18.71 22.84
C VAL A 315 6.25 19.72 23.33
N GLY A 316 5.35 19.28 24.19
CA GLY A 316 4.34 20.13 24.81
C GLY A 316 4.04 19.72 26.24
N PHE A 317 3.31 20.59 26.92
CA PHE A 317 2.98 20.46 28.33
C PHE A 317 1.53 20.82 28.59
N SER A 318 0.90 20.14 29.55
CA SER A 318 -0.42 20.49 30.07
C SER A 318 -0.43 21.87 30.75
N GLU A 319 -1.62 22.43 31.01
CA GLU A 319 -1.77 23.75 31.64
C GLU A 319 -1.06 23.87 33.00
N ASP A 320 -1.05 22.78 33.77
CA ASP A 320 -0.39 22.69 35.07
C ASP A 320 1.08 22.24 35.00
N GLY A 321 1.60 21.95 33.80
CA GLY A 321 2.96 21.46 33.58
C GLY A 321 3.23 20.03 34.10
N GLN A 322 2.20 19.31 34.57
CA GLN A 322 2.36 17.97 35.17
C GLN A 322 2.39 16.84 34.14
N THR A 323 1.94 17.09 32.90
CA THR A 323 2.01 16.14 31.79
C THR A 323 2.92 16.69 30.69
N MET A 324 3.86 15.89 30.24
CA MET A 324 4.65 16.13 29.03
C MET A 324 4.09 15.28 27.89
N ILE A 325 3.98 15.89 26.71
CA ILE A 325 3.49 15.27 25.49
C ILE A 325 4.59 15.40 24.44
N LEU A 326 5.13 14.27 23.98
CA LEU A 326 6.09 14.23 22.87
C LEU A 326 5.38 13.65 21.66
N VAL A 327 5.42 14.35 20.53
CA VAL A 327 4.75 13.89 19.31
C VAL A 327 5.78 13.83 18.19
N LEU A 328 5.74 12.74 17.44
CA LEU A 328 6.46 12.57 16.19
C LEU A 328 5.46 12.26 15.08
N VAL A 329 5.72 12.82 13.90
CA VAL A 329 5.00 12.48 12.67
C VAL A 329 6.02 12.18 11.59
N ASP A 330 5.92 10.99 10.99
CA ASP A 330 6.75 10.58 9.86
C ASP A 330 6.45 11.43 8.62
N GLY A 331 7.31 11.41 7.60
CA GLY A 331 7.09 12.21 6.40
C GLY A 331 8.05 11.90 5.27
N ARG A 332 7.80 12.48 4.09
CA ARG A 332 8.58 12.25 2.84
C ARG A 332 8.55 10.79 2.38
N GLN A 333 7.50 10.08 2.72
CA GLN A 333 7.28 8.68 2.36
C GLN A 333 5.90 8.56 1.72
N THR A 334 5.70 7.52 0.91
CA THR A 334 4.38 7.22 0.34
C THR A 334 3.34 7.01 1.45
N ASP A 335 3.77 6.36 2.54
CA ASP A 335 2.89 5.98 3.65
C ASP A 335 2.65 7.10 4.67
N SER A 336 3.44 8.19 4.60
CA SER A 336 3.22 9.39 5.41
C SER A 336 3.74 10.65 4.69
N ARG A 337 2.85 11.60 4.42
CA ARG A 337 3.18 12.88 3.75
C ARG A 337 3.90 13.86 4.69
N GLY A 338 3.81 13.65 6.00
CA GLY A 338 4.23 14.59 7.04
C GLY A 338 3.29 15.77 7.24
N MET A 339 3.55 16.57 8.29
CA MET A 339 2.68 17.67 8.68
C MET A 339 3.27 19.05 8.36
N THR A 340 2.38 19.98 8.07
CA THR A 340 2.66 21.42 8.14
C THR A 340 2.88 21.84 9.60
N ILE A 341 3.45 23.02 9.82
CA ILE A 341 3.64 23.54 11.19
C ILE A 341 2.30 23.76 11.88
N LYS A 342 1.28 24.19 11.13
CA LYS A 342 -0.07 24.39 11.64
C LYS A 342 -0.76 23.07 11.98
N GLU A 343 -0.69 22.06 11.11
CA GLU A 343 -1.23 20.71 11.40
C GLU A 343 -0.60 20.13 12.67
N MET A 344 0.72 20.28 12.82
CA MET A 344 1.43 19.82 14.02
C MET A 344 0.95 20.55 15.28
N ALA A 345 0.67 21.86 15.20
CA ALA A 345 0.13 22.62 16.32
C ALA A 345 -1.29 22.19 16.72
N GLU A 346 -2.13 21.87 15.75
CA GLU A 346 -3.47 21.35 15.98
C GLU A 346 -3.43 19.98 16.62
N LEU A 347 -2.54 19.10 16.15
CA LEU A 347 -2.30 17.79 16.75
C LEU A 347 -1.83 17.91 18.21
N MET A 348 -0.86 18.80 18.49
CA MET A 348 -0.41 19.04 19.87
C MET A 348 -1.55 19.54 20.78
N LYS A 349 -2.40 20.43 20.28
CA LYS A 349 -3.59 20.90 21.02
C LYS A 349 -4.60 19.78 21.24
N GLU A 350 -4.82 18.92 20.24
CA GLU A 350 -5.71 17.76 20.31
C GLU A 350 -5.29 16.80 21.44
N TYR A 351 -3.99 16.53 21.59
CA TYR A 351 -3.44 15.71 22.67
C TYR A 351 -3.32 16.45 24.03
N GLY A 352 -3.84 17.67 24.15
CA GLY A 352 -3.96 18.38 25.42
C GLY A 352 -2.80 19.31 25.77
N ALA A 353 -1.92 19.64 24.82
CA ALA A 353 -0.88 20.63 25.08
C ALA A 353 -1.47 22.03 25.28
N TYR A 354 -1.14 22.67 26.41
CA TYR A 354 -1.41 24.07 26.68
C TYR A 354 -0.28 24.98 26.17
N GLN A 355 0.94 24.45 26.16
CA GLN A 355 2.08 25.03 25.47
C GLN A 355 2.78 23.94 24.66
N ALA A 356 3.23 24.25 23.45
CA ALA A 356 3.99 23.31 22.63
C ALA A 356 5.07 24.01 21.80
N LEU A 357 6.17 23.31 21.57
CA LEU A 357 7.35 23.79 20.87
C LEU A 357 7.75 22.76 19.79
N ASN A 358 7.94 23.25 18.58
CA ASN A 358 8.56 22.48 17.51
C ASN A 358 10.07 22.35 17.78
N ILE A 359 10.58 21.13 17.68
CA ILE A 359 12.02 20.81 17.74
C ILE A 359 12.49 20.30 16.37
N ASP A 360 13.72 19.81 16.25
CA ASP A 360 14.25 19.41 14.93
C ASP A 360 13.40 18.29 14.31
N GLY A 361 13.28 18.31 12.98
CA GLY A 361 12.44 17.37 12.24
C GLY A 361 13.14 16.84 11.00
N GLY A 362 12.38 16.48 9.97
CA GLY A 362 12.94 15.83 8.78
C GLY A 362 13.57 14.47 9.14
N GLY A 363 14.71 14.14 8.54
CA GLY A 363 15.41 12.88 8.87
C GLY A 363 15.94 12.78 10.30
N SER A 364 15.88 13.86 11.08
CA SER A 364 16.19 13.82 12.51
C SER A 364 15.03 13.28 13.35
N SER A 365 13.79 13.26 12.84
CA SER A 365 12.61 12.77 13.56
C SER A 365 12.78 11.30 13.91
N THR A 366 12.92 11.03 15.21
CA THR A 366 13.01 9.67 15.74
C THR A 366 12.40 9.62 17.13
N MET A 367 11.58 8.59 17.38
CA MET A 367 11.06 8.24 18.70
C MET A 367 11.54 6.84 19.05
N VAL A 368 11.96 6.66 20.30
CA VAL A 368 12.31 5.36 20.86
C VAL A 368 11.46 5.05 22.08
N ALA A 369 11.10 3.78 22.25
CA ALA A 369 10.36 3.32 23.43
C ALA A 369 10.74 1.88 23.76
N ARG A 370 10.77 1.56 25.06
CA ARG A 370 10.96 0.22 25.59
C ARG A 370 9.61 -0.40 25.85
N MET A 371 9.25 -1.42 25.08
CA MET A 371 8.02 -2.16 25.30
C MET A 371 8.09 -2.98 26.61
N PRO A 372 6.94 -3.22 27.28
CA PRO A 372 6.89 -4.05 28.48
C PRO A 372 7.62 -5.39 28.34
N GLY A 373 8.56 -5.67 29.26
CA GLY A 373 9.31 -6.93 29.26
C GLY A 373 10.50 -6.98 28.29
N TYR A 374 10.80 -5.88 27.58
CA TYR A 374 12.03 -5.72 26.81
C TYR A 374 13.10 -4.97 27.61
N GLU A 375 14.37 -5.23 27.31
CA GLU A 375 15.52 -4.60 27.99
C GLU A 375 15.77 -3.17 27.52
N ASN A 376 15.72 -2.94 26.21
CA ASN A 376 16.17 -1.70 25.58
C ASN A 376 15.00 -0.95 24.91
N ALA A 377 15.10 0.38 24.86
CA ALA A 377 14.25 1.18 24.00
C ALA A 377 14.69 1.04 22.53
N GLU A 378 13.74 0.81 21.64
CA GLU A 378 13.97 0.66 20.20
C GLU A 378 13.20 1.73 19.42
N VAL A 379 13.59 1.96 18.16
CA VAL A 379 12.92 2.92 17.28
C VAL A 379 11.49 2.42 17.00
N VAL A 380 10.50 3.27 17.22
CA VAL A 380 9.07 2.92 17.04
C VAL A 380 8.43 3.55 15.80
N ASN A 381 9.09 4.51 15.17
CA ASN A 381 8.64 5.18 13.96
C ASN A 381 9.43 4.73 12.71
N ASN A 382 9.11 5.27 11.52
CA ASN A 382 9.86 5.00 10.29
C ASN A 382 10.72 6.20 9.84
N PRO A 383 12.03 6.25 10.14
CA PRO A 383 12.89 7.39 9.81
C PRO A 383 12.92 7.77 8.32
N SER A 384 12.75 9.07 8.01
CA SER A 384 12.61 9.54 6.62
C SER A 384 13.84 9.40 5.73
N ASP A 385 15.03 9.18 6.30
CA ASP A 385 16.27 8.97 5.55
C ASP A 385 16.49 7.48 5.18
N GLY A 386 15.51 6.60 5.46
CA GLY A 386 15.61 5.14 5.32
C GLY A 386 16.42 4.45 6.42
N SER A 387 17.00 5.24 7.32
CA SER A 387 17.69 4.79 8.54
C SER A 387 17.69 5.92 9.57
N GLU A 388 17.91 5.57 10.83
CA GLU A 388 18.00 6.54 11.92
C GLU A 388 19.21 7.48 11.72
N ARG A 389 18.96 8.80 11.75
CA ARG A 389 20.02 9.81 11.65
C ARG A 389 20.73 9.98 12.99
N SER A 390 22.05 10.17 12.93
CA SER A 390 22.80 10.64 14.10
C SER A 390 22.46 12.10 14.44
N VAL A 391 21.94 12.32 15.65
CA VAL A 391 21.55 13.63 16.18
C VAL A 391 22.40 13.99 17.42
N PRO A 392 22.62 15.28 17.72
CA PRO A 392 23.52 15.70 18.81
C PRO A 392 22.89 15.67 20.19
N ASN A 393 21.55 15.69 20.28
CA ASN A 393 20.83 15.58 21.53
C ASN A 393 19.38 15.11 21.31
N GLY A 394 18.70 14.83 22.42
CA GLY A 394 17.30 14.42 22.49
C GLY A 394 16.72 14.60 23.89
N ILE A 395 15.44 14.31 24.03
CA ILE A 395 14.73 14.26 25.32
C ILE A 395 14.59 12.79 25.70
N GLY A 396 15.10 12.40 26.87
CA GLY A 396 15.01 11.06 27.41
C GLY A 396 14.05 10.99 28.58
N ILE A 397 13.27 9.92 28.65
CA ILE A 397 12.38 9.60 29.75
C ILE A 397 12.99 8.46 30.56
N PHE A 398 13.08 8.65 31.86
CA PHE A 398 13.71 7.72 32.78
C PHE A 398 12.71 7.29 33.85
N VAL A 399 12.77 6.01 34.21
CA VAL A 399 11.94 5.41 35.24
C VAL A 399 12.85 4.79 36.30
N GLU A 400 12.50 4.96 37.58
CA GLU A 400 13.22 4.28 38.67
C GLU A 400 13.25 2.75 38.44
N PRO A 401 14.36 2.07 38.76
CA PRO A 401 14.40 0.61 38.68
C PRO A 401 13.24 -0.02 39.47
N GLY A 402 12.53 -0.97 38.85
CA GLY A 402 11.46 -1.68 39.54
C GLY A 402 11.99 -2.74 40.51
N SER A 403 11.08 -3.42 41.20
CA SER A 403 11.43 -4.41 42.23
C SER A 403 12.10 -5.67 41.68
N GLY A 404 12.07 -5.90 40.36
CA GLY A 404 12.46 -7.17 39.75
C GLY A 404 11.52 -8.34 40.10
N MET A 405 10.39 -8.07 40.76
CA MET A 405 9.37 -9.08 41.04
C MET A 405 8.34 -9.11 39.92
N LEU A 406 8.07 -10.31 39.40
CA LEU A 406 7.11 -10.51 38.32
C LEU A 406 5.71 -9.95 38.66
N LYS A 407 5.31 -8.91 37.92
CA LYS A 407 3.99 -8.28 38.01
C LYS A 407 3.01 -8.81 36.97
N GLY A 408 3.47 -9.04 35.75
CA GLY A 408 2.63 -9.46 34.63
C GLY A 408 3.45 -9.95 33.44
N PHE A 409 2.75 -10.26 32.35
CA PHE A 409 3.36 -10.66 31.09
C PHE A 409 2.85 -9.77 29.94
N ALA A 410 3.75 -9.40 29.03
CA ALA A 410 3.38 -9.03 27.68
C ALA A 410 3.34 -10.31 26.85
N VAL A 411 2.16 -10.65 26.32
CA VAL A 411 1.97 -11.86 25.50
C VAL A 411 1.92 -11.43 24.04
N GLU A 412 2.83 -11.98 23.26
CA GLU A 412 3.03 -11.67 21.84
C GLU A 412 3.20 -12.98 21.07
N THR A 413 3.10 -12.93 19.74
CA THR A 413 3.48 -14.05 18.87
C THR A 413 4.95 -13.91 18.48
N ALA A 414 5.64 -15.04 18.26
CA ALA A 414 7.04 -14.99 17.80
C ALA A 414 7.18 -14.29 16.43
N SER A 415 6.18 -14.49 15.57
CA SER A 415 6.02 -13.74 14.31
C SER A 415 5.32 -12.41 14.57
N ASN A 416 5.80 -11.34 13.94
CA ASN A 416 5.15 -10.02 13.91
C ASN A 416 4.36 -9.77 12.62
N GLU A 417 4.21 -10.77 11.74
CA GLU A 417 3.44 -10.64 10.50
C GLU A 417 1.95 -10.38 10.77
N ALA A 418 1.31 -9.66 9.85
CA ALA A 418 -0.13 -9.42 9.91
C ALA A 418 -0.90 -10.75 10.00
N GLY A 419 -1.89 -10.82 10.89
CA GLY A 419 -2.66 -12.04 11.10
C GLY A 419 -1.96 -13.13 11.92
N SER A 420 -0.80 -12.87 12.52
CA SER A 420 -0.09 -13.83 13.39
C SER A 420 -0.93 -14.34 14.59
N HIS A 421 -1.90 -13.54 15.04
CA HIS A 421 -2.93 -13.93 16.03
C HIS A 421 -3.93 -14.97 15.50
N ARG A 422 -3.81 -15.41 14.25
CA ARG A 422 -4.67 -16.39 13.61
C ARG A 422 -3.91 -17.66 13.26
N VAL A 423 -4.64 -18.77 13.17
CA VAL A 423 -4.07 -20.09 12.86
C VAL A 423 -5.15 -21.00 12.26
N PHE A 424 -4.76 -21.92 11.38
CA PHE A 424 -5.68 -22.91 10.80
C PHE A 424 -5.81 -24.17 11.69
N PRO A 425 -6.96 -24.86 11.69
CA PRO A 425 -7.11 -26.16 12.35
C PRO A 425 -5.98 -27.13 11.96
N GLY A 426 -5.39 -27.82 12.94
CA GLY A 426 -4.28 -28.74 12.72
C GLY A 426 -2.89 -28.10 12.63
N LEU A 427 -2.80 -26.76 12.50
CA LEU A 427 -1.55 -26.02 12.50
C LEU A 427 -1.23 -25.44 13.90
N SER A 428 -0.11 -24.74 13.99
CA SER A 428 0.42 -24.18 15.23
C SER A 428 0.81 -22.71 15.14
N ARG A 429 0.94 -22.10 16.32
CA ARG A 429 1.44 -20.72 16.48
C ARG A 429 2.30 -20.63 17.74
N THR A 430 3.43 -19.97 17.64
CA THR A 430 4.33 -19.74 18.78
C THR A 430 3.97 -18.45 19.50
N PHE A 431 3.72 -18.53 20.81
CA PHE A 431 3.52 -17.37 21.68
C PHE A 431 4.70 -17.18 22.63
N VAL A 432 5.05 -15.93 22.89
CA VAL A 432 6.10 -15.51 23.81
C VAL A 432 5.45 -14.72 24.95
N GLY A 433 5.82 -15.05 26.19
CA GLY A 433 5.37 -14.35 27.39
C GLY A 433 6.54 -13.62 28.03
N LEU A 434 6.65 -12.31 27.79
CA LEU A 434 7.71 -11.48 28.35
C LEU A 434 7.32 -11.00 29.75
N GLY A 435 7.99 -11.51 30.78
CA GLY A 435 7.74 -11.13 32.16
C GLY A 435 8.20 -9.70 32.45
N TYR A 436 7.40 -8.94 33.19
CA TYR A 436 7.76 -7.59 33.62
C TYR A 436 7.38 -7.29 35.07
N ASP A 437 8.07 -6.34 35.71
CA ASP A 437 7.78 -5.84 37.07
C ASP A 437 6.83 -4.64 37.11
N GLU A 438 6.57 -4.06 38.28
CA GLU A 438 5.64 -2.93 38.42
C GLU A 438 6.03 -1.67 37.64
N ASN A 439 7.29 -1.55 37.23
CA ASN A 439 7.82 -0.45 36.41
C ASN A 439 8.10 -0.91 34.97
N TYR A 440 7.57 -2.08 34.57
CA TYR A 440 7.66 -2.66 33.24
C TYR A 440 9.07 -3.08 32.80
N PHE A 441 10.03 -3.14 33.73
CA PHE A 441 11.35 -3.70 33.46
C PHE A 441 11.25 -5.22 33.25
N PRO A 442 12.10 -5.81 32.40
CA PRO A 442 12.09 -7.24 32.15
C PRO A 442 12.40 -8.04 33.41
N VAL A 443 11.67 -9.13 33.60
CA VAL A 443 11.92 -10.11 34.65
C VAL A 443 12.13 -11.45 33.97
N GLU A 444 13.31 -12.05 34.17
CA GLU A 444 13.58 -13.40 33.71
C GLU A 444 12.62 -14.38 34.39
N VAL A 445 11.93 -15.17 33.55
CA VAL A 445 10.88 -16.09 33.96
C VAL A 445 11.09 -17.44 33.29
N GLU A 446 11.05 -18.49 34.10
CA GLU A 446 11.05 -19.87 33.64
C GLU A 446 9.70 -20.52 34.00
N ASP A 447 9.38 -21.66 33.38
CA ASP A 447 8.20 -22.47 33.69
C ASP A 447 6.84 -21.74 33.54
N ILE A 448 6.69 -20.89 32.50
CA ILE A 448 5.40 -20.25 32.18
C ILE A 448 4.33 -21.32 31.93
N ARG A 449 3.22 -21.24 32.66
CA ARG A 449 2.04 -22.06 32.39
C ARG A 449 1.21 -21.40 31.31
N TRP A 450 1.10 -22.07 30.16
CA TRP A 450 0.24 -21.64 29.06
C TRP A 450 -1.12 -22.33 29.07
N GLN A 451 -2.17 -21.59 28.72
CA GLN A 451 -3.50 -22.15 28.47
C GLN A 451 -4.28 -21.36 27.44
N ALA A 452 -5.22 -22.05 26.77
CA ALA A 452 -6.18 -21.46 25.86
C ALA A 452 -7.56 -21.42 26.52
N LEU A 453 -8.24 -20.28 26.43
CA LEU A 453 -9.55 -20.07 27.04
C LEU A 453 -10.56 -19.63 25.95
N PRO A 454 -11.54 -20.46 25.56
CA PRO A 454 -11.80 -21.83 26.03
C PRO A 454 -10.83 -22.89 25.45
N ALA A 455 -10.59 -23.97 26.20
CA ALA A 455 -9.58 -24.99 25.88
C ALA A 455 -9.99 -26.00 24.78
N ASP A 456 -11.20 -25.87 24.25
CA ASP A 456 -11.71 -26.71 23.17
C ASP A 456 -11.33 -26.19 21.78
N VAL A 457 -11.02 -24.90 21.63
CA VAL A 457 -10.51 -24.26 20.40
C VAL A 457 -9.10 -24.74 20.05
N GLY A 458 -8.23 -24.88 21.05
CA GLY A 458 -6.88 -25.40 20.89
C GLY A 458 -6.22 -25.74 22.22
N LYS A 459 -4.96 -26.17 22.19
CA LYS A 459 -4.17 -26.48 23.40
C LYS A 459 -2.78 -25.89 23.29
N PHE A 460 -2.20 -25.51 24.42
CA PHE A 460 -0.79 -25.14 24.49
C PHE A 460 0.09 -26.34 24.85
N GLU A 461 1.27 -26.38 24.26
CA GLU A 461 2.42 -27.17 24.69
C GLU A 461 3.24 -26.37 25.73
N ALA A 462 4.23 -27.01 26.38
CA ALA A 462 4.94 -26.41 27.51
C ALA A 462 5.84 -25.21 27.14
N ASP A 463 6.20 -25.09 25.87
CA ASP A 463 7.10 -24.09 25.28
C ASP A 463 6.35 -22.87 24.68
N GLY A 464 5.05 -22.72 24.95
CA GLY A 464 4.25 -21.61 24.40
C GLY A 464 3.69 -21.86 23.01
N VAL A 465 3.79 -23.09 22.50
CA VAL A 465 3.26 -23.46 21.18
C VAL A 465 1.79 -23.81 21.29
N PHE A 466 0.94 -23.01 20.66
CA PHE A 466 -0.49 -23.26 20.52
C PHE A 466 -0.74 -24.21 19.35
N ARG A 467 -1.48 -25.30 19.58
CA ARG A 467 -1.97 -26.24 18.57
C ARG A 467 -3.47 -26.04 18.38
N ALA A 468 -3.86 -25.56 17.21
CA ALA A 468 -5.24 -25.32 16.84
C ALA A 468 -6.00 -26.64 16.63
N LYS A 469 -7.25 -26.72 17.08
CA LYS A 469 -8.09 -27.93 16.94
C LYS A 469 -9.34 -27.69 16.11
N LYS A 470 -10.09 -26.64 16.43
CA LYS A 470 -11.34 -26.29 15.75
C LYS A 470 -11.44 -24.78 15.61
N SER A 471 -12.17 -24.35 14.59
CA SER A 471 -12.46 -22.93 14.37
C SER A 471 -13.12 -22.27 15.58
N GLY A 472 -12.83 -20.99 15.79
CA GLY A 472 -13.34 -20.17 16.88
C GLY A 472 -12.27 -19.31 17.56
N SER A 473 -12.71 -18.42 18.45
CA SER A 473 -11.82 -17.52 19.19
C SER A 473 -11.47 -18.09 20.57
N ALA A 474 -10.23 -17.87 20.99
CA ALA A 474 -9.75 -18.15 22.34
C ALA A 474 -8.79 -17.05 22.81
N VAL A 475 -8.44 -17.09 24.09
CA VAL A 475 -7.39 -16.26 24.69
C VAL A 475 -6.20 -17.14 25.03
N ALA A 476 -5.03 -16.78 24.51
CA ALA A 476 -3.73 -17.29 24.94
C ALA A 476 -3.36 -16.62 26.26
N GLU A 477 -3.27 -17.38 27.36
CA GLU A 477 -2.89 -16.85 28.67
C GLU A 477 -1.55 -17.44 29.11
N ALA A 478 -0.59 -16.55 29.38
CA ALA A 478 0.67 -16.86 30.06
C ALA A 478 0.50 -16.61 31.56
N GLN A 479 0.87 -17.57 32.42
CA GLN A 479 0.69 -17.46 33.86
C GLN A 479 1.85 -18.04 34.67
N ILE A 480 2.27 -17.32 35.71
CA ILE A 480 3.05 -17.86 36.83
C ILE A 480 2.39 -17.42 38.14
N GLN A 481 2.00 -18.38 38.97
CA GLN A 481 1.25 -18.15 40.22
C GLN A 481 0.02 -17.24 39.99
N ALA A 482 0.04 -16.01 40.51
CA ALA A 482 -1.05 -15.04 40.37
C ALA A 482 -0.83 -14.04 39.20
N SER A 483 0.39 -13.94 38.67
CA SER A 483 0.75 -13.02 37.60
C SER A 483 0.40 -13.62 36.24
N LYS A 484 -0.22 -12.82 35.37
CA LYS A 484 -0.72 -13.28 34.06
C LYS A 484 -0.63 -12.20 32.98
N GLY A 485 -0.64 -12.63 31.73
CA GLY A 485 -0.85 -11.80 30.55
C GLY A 485 -1.60 -12.59 29.48
N THR A 486 -2.22 -11.88 28.54
CA THR A 486 -3.13 -12.49 27.57
C THR A 486 -3.02 -11.88 26.18
N LEU A 487 -3.22 -12.70 25.15
CA LEU A 487 -3.40 -12.28 23.76
C LEU A 487 -4.58 -13.05 23.13
N GLU A 488 -5.40 -12.40 22.30
CA GLU A 488 -6.47 -13.09 21.57
C GLU A 488 -5.87 -13.97 20.46
N VAL A 489 -6.46 -15.14 20.25
CA VAL A 489 -6.11 -16.05 19.14
C VAL A 489 -7.39 -16.53 18.44
N THR A 490 -7.39 -16.49 17.12
CA THR A 490 -8.51 -16.95 16.29
C THR A 490 -8.11 -18.16 15.47
N VAL A 491 -8.83 -19.27 15.63
CA VAL A 491 -8.69 -20.42 14.73
C VAL A 491 -9.65 -20.23 13.55
N LEU A 492 -9.10 -20.17 12.35
CA LEU A 492 -9.82 -19.95 11.09
C LEU A 492 -10.61 -21.18 10.62
N GLY A 493 -11.23 -21.10 9.44
CA GLY A 493 -11.77 -22.25 8.73
C GLY A 493 -10.69 -23.25 8.31
N GLU A 494 -11.08 -24.34 7.66
CA GLU A 494 -10.12 -25.30 7.12
C GLU A 494 -9.23 -24.64 6.06
N LEU A 495 -7.95 -25.04 6.03
CA LEU A 495 -6.98 -24.52 5.06
C LEU A 495 -7.41 -24.91 3.64
N ASP A 496 -7.62 -23.90 2.79
CA ASP A 496 -8.08 -24.07 1.40
C ASP A 496 -6.93 -23.92 0.40
N ARG A 497 -6.08 -22.92 0.56
CA ARG A 497 -4.86 -22.75 -0.25
C ARG A 497 -3.71 -22.19 0.56
N ILE A 498 -2.50 -22.33 0.00
CA ILE A 498 -1.28 -21.73 0.52
C ILE A 498 -0.56 -20.99 -0.59
N GLU A 499 0.12 -19.92 -0.23
CA GLU A 499 0.99 -19.12 -1.09
C GLU A 499 2.29 -18.82 -0.34
N ALA A 500 3.35 -18.50 -1.08
CA ALA A 500 4.51 -17.85 -0.49
C ALA A 500 4.34 -16.33 -0.57
N SER A 501 5.00 -15.60 0.33
CA SER A 501 5.03 -14.12 0.30
C SER A 501 5.60 -13.57 -1.01
N GLU A 502 6.39 -14.38 -1.71
CA GLU A 502 6.95 -14.11 -3.03
C GLU A 502 6.37 -15.11 -4.04
N SER A 503 5.95 -14.65 -5.22
CA SER A 503 5.55 -15.54 -6.32
C SER A 503 6.75 -16.08 -7.11
N TYR A 504 7.91 -15.45 -6.96
CA TYR A 504 9.17 -15.79 -7.63
C TYR A 504 10.35 -15.18 -6.87
N LEU A 505 11.46 -15.91 -6.75
CA LEU A 505 12.67 -15.43 -6.08
C LEU A 505 13.88 -15.40 -7.02
N GLY A 506 14.23 -14.21 -7.51
CA GLY A 506 15.44 -13.98 -8.30
C GLY A 506 16.61 -13.55 -7.41
N LEU A 507 17.67 -14.36 -7.33
CA LEU A 507 18.83 -14.12 -6.45
C LEU A 507 20.11 -13.84 -7.24
N GLU A 508 21.06 -13.18 -6.60
CA GLU A 508 22.45 -13.05 -7.08
C GLU A 508 23.40 -13.76 -6.11
N MET A 509 24.50 -14.33 -6.60
CA MET A 509 25.49 -14.96 -5.74
C MET A 509 25.97 -14.00 -4.64
N GLY A 510 25.91 -14.46 -3.38
CA GLY A 510 26.28 -13.68 -2.21
C GLY A 510 25.16 -12.80 -1.64
N ARG A 511 23.97 -12.77 -2.25
CA ARG A 511 22.76 -12.14 -1.72
C ARG A 511 21.73 -13.20 -1.36
N ASN A 512 21.30 -13.21 -0.11
CA ASN A 512 20.21 -14.07 0.34
C ASN A 512 18.86 -13.45 -0.06
N GLY A 513 17.85 -14.29 -0.27
CA GLY A 513 16.45 -13.88 -0.26
C GLY A 513 15.73 -14.46 0.94
N SER A 514 14.46 -14.11 1.08
CA SER A 514 13.58 -14.67 2.11
C SER A 514 12.17 -14.82 1.60
N PHE A 515 11.40 -15.72 2.20
CA PHE A 515 9.96 -15.83 1.98
C PHE A 515 9.27 -16.31 3.26
N SER A 516 8.00 -15.97 3.44
CA SER A 516 7.10 -16.61 4.42
C SER A 516 5.99 -17.36 3.69
N VAL A 517 5.23 -18.17 4.43
CA VAL A 517 4.13 -18.97 3.87
C VAL A 517 2.83 -18.46 4.47
N VAL A 518 1.87 -18.11 3.61
CA VAL A 518 0.55 -17.62 4.01
C VAL A 518 -0.51 -18.65 3.61
N GLY A 519 -1.38 -19.01 4.54
CA GLY A 519 -2.54 -19.85 4.27
C GLY A 519 -3.80 -19.02 4.14
N TYR A 520 -4.77 -19.56 3.41
CA TYR A 520 -6.10 -18.98 3.25
C TYR A 520 -7.18 -20.05 3.43
N ASP A 521 -8.29 -19.71 4.07
CA ASP A 521 -9.50 -20.54 4.02
C ASP A 521 -10.36 -20.22 2.78
N GLN A 522 -11.44 -20.99 2.59
CA GLN A 522 -12.36 -20.83 1.45
C GLN A 522 -13.02 -19.45 1.35
N ASN A 523 -13.02 -18.68 2.44
CA ASN A 523 -13.57 -17.33 2.50
C ASN A 523 -12.49 -16.26 2.33
N GLY A 524 -11.24 -16.65 2.12
CA GLY A 524 -10.11 -15.72 1.97
C GLY A 524 -9.62 -15.11 3.28
N TYR A 525 -9.98 -15.66 4.45
CA TYR A 525 -9.30 -15.28 5.67
C TYR A 525 -7.88 -15.85 5.67
N SER A 526 -6.92 -14.99 5.94
CA SER A 526 -5.50 -15.33 5.87
C SER A 526 -4.88 -15.46 7.26
N ALA A 527 -3.84 -16.31 7.35
CA ALA A 527 -2.90 -16.35 8.46
C ALA A 527 -1.52 -16.81 7.98
N PRO A 528 -0.42 -16.29 8.55
CA PRO A 528 0.91 -16.82 8.27
C PRO A 528 1.01 -18.28 8.76
N ILE A 529 1.93 -19.06 8.24
CA ILE A 529 2.14 -20.47 8.61
C ILE A 529 3.54 -20.61 9.20
N GLU A 530 3.63 -21.20 10.39
CA GLU A 530 4.91 -21.46 11.05
C GLU A 530 5.76 -22.43 10.22
N ALA A 531 7.07 -22.19 10.16
CA ALA A 531 7.99 -23.09 9.47
C ALA A 531 7.89 -24.55 9.92
N ARG A 532 7.56 -24.80 11.20
CA ARG A 532 7.39 -26.15 11.77
C ARG A 532 6.21 -26.95 11.19
N ASP A 533 5.25 -26.25 10.58
CA ASP A 533 4.07 -26.86 9.97
C ASP A 533 4.21 -26.98 8.44
N THR A 534 5.40 -26.68 7.90
CA THR A 534 5.72 -26.82 6.49
C THR A 534 6.68 -27.98 6.23
N ASP A 535 6.56 -28.60 5.06
CA ASP A 535 7.54 -29.54 4.51
C ASP A 535 8.08 -28.97 3.20
N LEU A 536 9.41 -28.87 3.09
CA LEU A 536 10.10 -28.22 1.97
C LEU A 536 10.94 -29.24 1.18
N SER A 537 10.77 -29.24 -0.15
CA SER A 537 11.60 -29.99 -1.07
C SER A 537 12.18 -29.08 -2.16
N TYR A 538 13.50 -29.10 -2.33
CA TYR A 538 14.22 -28.25 -3.28
C TYR A 538 15.59 -28.84 -3.64
N ASN A 539 16.23 -28.32 -4.70
CA ASN A 539 17.57 -28.72 -5.07
C ASN A 539 18.63 -28.06 -4.17
N GLN A 540 19.17 -28.84 -3.22
CA GLN A 540 20.18 -28.38 -2.25
C GLN A 540 21.54 -28.01 -2.87
N SER A 541 21.81 -28.39 -4.13
CA SER A 541 23.02 -27.94 -4.83
C SER A 541 22.87 -26.51 -5.36
N VAL A 542 21.64 -26.05 -5.54
CA VAL A 542 21.32 -24.71 -6.09
C VAL A 542 21.13 -23.71 -4.95
N VAL A 543 20.35 -24.06 -3.92
CA VAL A 543 20.12 -23.20 -2.75
C VAL A 543 20.28 -23.93 -1.41
N ALA A 544 20.46 -23.19 -0.32
CA ALA A 544 20.08 -23.62 1.03
C ALA A 544 18.85 -22.83 1.47
N VAL A 545 17.99 -23.46 2.26
CA VAL A 545 16.84 -22.82 2.89
C VAL A 545 16.93 -23.07 4.39
N GLU A 546 16.86 -22.02 5.20
CA GLU A 546 16.94 -22.06 6.65
C GLU A 546 15.69 -21.39 7.25
N ALA A 547 15.03 -22.03 8.21
CA ALA A 547 13.90 -21.45 8.91
C ALA A 547 14.38 -20.45 9.97
N ASN A 548 13.69 -19.33 10.09
CA ASN A 548 13.93 -18.28 11.06
C ASN A 548 12.95 -18.40 12.24
N ASP A 549 13.30 -17.80 13.38
CA ASP A 549 12.47 -17.86 14.60
C ASP A 549 11.12 -17.12 14.47
N ASP A 550 11.02 -16.19 13.52
CA ASP A 550 9.80 -15.45 13.18
C ASP A 550 8.84 -16.23 12.27
N GLY A 551 9.20 -17.45 11.87
CA GLY A 551 8.44 -18.32 10.98
C GLY A 551 8.74 -18.16 9.49
N SER A 552 9.59 -17.20 9.09
CA SER A 552 10.03 -17.02 7.72
C SER A 552 11.18 -17.98 7.34
N PHE A 553 11.56 -17.99 6.07
CA PHE A 553 12.66 -18.77 5.52
C PHE A 553 13.69 -17.87 4.85
N THR A 554 14.97 -18.10 5.14
CA THR A 554 16.11 -17.50 4.43
C THR A 554 16.58 -18.44 3.32
N VAL A 555 16.72 -17.94 2.10
CA VAL A 555 17.21 -18.67 0.93
C VAL A 555 18.60 -18.17 0.54
N THR A 556 19.60 -19.03 0.62
CA THR A 556 20.99 -18.71 0.26
C THR A 556 21.39 -19.37 -1.06
N PRO A 557 21.85 -18.60 -2.07
CA PRO A 557 22.29 -19.14 -3.35
C PRO A 557 23.62 -19.89 -3.21
N LYS A 558 23.73 -21.05 -3.86
CA LYS A 558 24.95 -21.89 -3.89
C LYS A 558 25.55 -22.07 -5.27
N GLN A 559 24.77 -21.92 -6.34
CA GLN A 559 25.21 -22.13 -7.71
C GLN A 559 24.76 -20.99 -8.63
N ASP A 560 25.73 -20.25 -9.18
CA ASP A 560 25.46 -19.22 -10.18
C ASP A 560 24.87 -19.83 -11.46
N GLY A 561 23.93 -19.14 -12.09
CA GLY A 561 23.18 -19.63 -13.26
C GLY A 561 22.29 -20.85 -12.97
N GLY A 562 22.06 -21.20 -11.70
CA GLY A 562 21.19 -22.30 -11.30
C GLY A 562 19.72 -21.88 -11.16
N SER A 563 18.82 -22.87 -11.22
CA SER A 563 17.42 -22.71 -10.88
C SER A 563 16.88 -23.92 -10.11
N THR A 564 15.85 -23.69 -9.30
CA THR A 564 15.14 -24.74 -8.57
C THR A 564 13.70 -24.28 -8.28
N LEU A 565 12.81 -25.26 -8.08
CA LEU A 565 11.53 -25.02 -7.41
C LEU A 565 11.70 -25.36 -5.93
N ILE A 566 11.22 -24.49 -5.05
CA ILE A 566 10.97 -24.85 -3.65
C ILE A 566 9.52 -25.31 -3.58
N SER A 567 9.31 -26.61 -3.39
CA SER A 567 7.98 -27.19 -3.18
C SER A 567 7.65 -27.08 -1.70
N ILE A 568 6.62 -26.31 -1.38
CA ILE A 568 6.15 -25.98 -0.04
C ILE A 568 4.87 -26.76 0.19
N LYS A 569 4.85 -27.63 1.21
CA LYS A 569 3.66 -28.42 1.55
C LYS A 569 3.20 -28.11 2.97
N VAL A 570 1.90 -27.90 3.12
CA VAL A 570 1.23 -27.69 4.41
C VAL A 570 -0.04 -28.54 4.43
N LEU A 571 -0.13 -29.49 5.36
CA LEU A 571 -1.19 -30.51 5.37
C LEU A 571 -1.29 -31.23 4.00
N ASN A 572 -2.40 -31.05 3.29
CA ASN A 572 -2.65 -31.59 1.95
C ASN A 572 -2.56 -30.54 0.82
N LYS A 573 -2.09 -29.32 1.13
CA LYS A 573 -1.92 -28.22 0.17
C LYS A 573 -0.45 -28.09 -0.21
N GLU A 574 -0.20 -27.70 -1.46
CA GLU A 574 1.14 -27.57 -2.02
C GLU A 574 1.24 -26.32 -2.90
N PHE A 575 2.37 -25.62 -2.81
CA PHE A 575 2.71 -24.47 -3.64
C PHE A 575 4.17 -24.59 -4.09
N HIS A 576 4.47 -24.16 -5.31
CA HIS A 576 5.82 -24.21 -5.86
C HIS A 576 6.36 -22.80 -6.06
N LEU A 577 7.38 -22.42 -5.29
CA LEU A 577 8.09 -21.15 -5.42
C LEU A 577 9.26 -21.30 -6.39
N PRO A 578 9.22 -20.69 -7.58
CA PRO A 578 10.35 -20.66 -8.50
C PRO A 578 11.50 -19.78 -7.99
N VAL A 579 12.72 -20.33 -8.01
CA VAL A 579 13.94 -19.64 -7.59
C VAL A 579 15.02 -19.73 -8.67
N THR A 580 15.57 -18.59 -9.06
CA THR A 580 16.71 -18.51 -9.99
C THR A 580 17.89 -17.78 -9.36
N ILE A 581 19.10 -18.09 -9.84
CA ILE A 581 20.34 -17.50 -9.36
C ILE A 581 21.12 -16.94 -10.54
N GLY A 582 21.38 -15.64 -10.50
CA GLY A 582 22.09 -14.93 -11.55
C GLY A 582 21.28 -14.88 -12.84
N LEU A 583 21.96 -14.51 -13.92
CA LEU A 583 21.39 -14.50 -15.26
C LEU A 583 22.26 -15.36 -16.18
N ALA A 584 21.62 -16.14 -17.05
CA ALA A 584 22.28 -16.82 -18.15
C ALA A 584 22.42 -15.87 -19.35
N THR A 585 23.60 -15.83 -19.96
CA THR A 585 23.84 -15.09 -21.21
C THR A 585 23.45 -15.98 -22.39
N VAL A 586 22.53 -15.51 -23.23
CA VAL A 586 22.12 -16.17 -24.47
C VAL A 586 22.54 -15.31 -25.65
N GLU A 587 23.25 -15.89 -26.62
CA GLU A 587 23.58 -15.22 -27.87
C GLU A 587 22.40 -15.25 -28.83
N ILE A 588 22.06 -14.09 -29.37
CA ILE A 588 20.89 -13.85 -30.21
C ILE A 588 21.28 -13.61 -31.67
N ALA A 589 22.41 -12.93 -31.90
CA ALA A 589 22.97 -12.78 -33.24
C ALA A 589 24.50 -12.67 -33.17
N ASP A 590 25.17 -13.46 -34.00
CA ASP A 590 26.63 -13.43 -34.20
C ASP A 590 27.06 -12.31 -35.16
N PHE A 591 26.18 -11.85 -36.06
CA PHE A 591 26.47 -10.88 -37.12
C PHE A 591 27.43 -11.37 -38.21
N GLU A 592 27.49 -12.68 -38.46
CA GLU A 592 28.40 -13.27 -39.45
C GLU A 592 28.06 -12.91 -40.90
N ASP A 593 26.79 -12.62 -41.19
CA ASP A 593 26.34 -12.12 -42.49
C ASP A 593 25.19 -11.10 -42.36
N LYS A 594 24.65 -10.64 -43.50
CA LYS A 594 23.57 -9.63 -43.54
C LYS A 594 22.16 -10.22 -43.41
N SER A 595 22.01 -11.53 -43.27
CA SER A 595 20.71 -12.20 -43.17
C SER A 595 19.95 -11.68 -41.96
N GLY A 596 18.65 -11.41 -42.12
CA GLY A 596 17.82 -10.83 -41.07
C GLY A 596 18.07 -9.36 -40.75
N TRP A 597 19.05 -8.70 -41.41
CA TRP A 597 19.40 -7.31 -41.17
C TRP A 597 19.24 -6.44 -42.41
N THR A 598 18.71 -5.25 -42.21
CA THR A 598 18.59 -4.19 -43.21
C THR A 598 19.07 -2.88 -42.61
N PHE A 599 19.19 -1.83 -43.42
CA PHE A 599 19.45 -0.50 -42.87
C PHE A 599 18.44 0.52 -43.38
N THR A 600 18.08 1.45 -42.49
CA THR A 600 17.28 2.63 -42.81
C THR A 600 17.94 3.88 -42.26
N LYS A 601 17.43 5.06 -42.59
CA LYS A 601 18.05 6.34 -42.21
C LYS A 601 17.03 7.43 -42.04
N TYR A 602 17.32 8.39 -41.17
CA TYR A 602 16.47 9.54 -40.94
C TYR A 602 17.31 10.80 -40.70
N PRO A 603 17.00 11.94 -41.35
CA PRO A 603 16.02 12.10 -42.44
C PRO A 603 16.58 11.48 -43.74
N ALA A 604 15.80 11.48 -44.83
CA ALA A 604 16.15 10.77 -46.07
C ALA A 604 17.50 11.19 -46.70
N ASN A 605 18.01 12.37 -46.36
CA ASN A 605 19.29 12.94 -46.82
C ASN A 605 20.52 12.50 -45.99
N VAL A 606 20.34 11.80 -44.87
CA VAL A 606 21.47 11.17 -44.16
C VAL A 606 22.11 10.12 -45.06
N GLY A 607 23.44 10.07 -45.09
CA GLY A 607 24.16 8.96 -45.72
C GLY A 607 24.18 7.78 -44.76
N ALA A 608 23.83 6.58 -45.24
CA ALA A 608 23.98 5.35 -44.46
C ALA A 608 24.27 4.17 -45.40
N SER A 609 25.14 3.25 -44.98
CA SER A 609 25.36 1.98 -45.67
C SER A 609 25.70 0.88 -44.68
N MET A 610 25.48 -0.37 -45.09
CA MET A 610 25.74 -1.55 -44.26
C MET A 610 26.60 -2.55 -45.03
N GLU A 611 27.68 -3.01 -44.42
CA GLU A 611 28.61 -4.00 -44.96
C GLU A 611 29.06 -5.01 -43.92
N VAL A 612 29.52 -6.18 -44.38
CA VAL A 612 30.17 -7.16 -43.50
C VAL A 612 31.62 -6.73 -43.36
N ALA A 613 32.12 -6.69 -42.13
CA ALA A 613 33.48 -6.29 -41.80
C ALA A 613 34.12 -7.29 -40.81
N GLU A 614 35.39 -7.09 -40.47
CA GLU A 614 36.08 -7.88 -39.45
C GLU A 614 35.45 -7.63 -38.08
N GLY A 615 34.89 -8.70 -37.50
CA GLY A 615 34.29 -8.73 -36.16
C GLY A 615 35.33 -8.77 -35.05
N ARG A 616 34.85 -8.89 -33.82
CA ARG A 616 35.64 -9.22 -32.62
C ARG A 616 36.00 -10.70 -32.66
N GLU A 617 35.04 -11.53 -33.04
CA GLU A 617 35.19 -12.94 -33.37
C GLU A 617 34.55 -13.16 -34.74
N GLY A 618 35.28 -13.73 -35.70
CA GLY A 618 34.73 -13.91 -37.05
C GLY A 618 34.42 -12.60 -37.78
N ASN A 619 33.22 -12.49 -38.34
CA ASN A 619 32.74 -11.29 -39.02
C ASN A 619 31.80 -10.47 -38.13
N GLY A 620 31.54 -9.23 -38.51
CA GLY A 620 30.49 -8.41 -37.89
C GLY A 620 29.81 -7.51 -38.91
N ILE A 621 28.72 -6.85 -38.51
CA ILE A 621 28.05 -5.87 -39.37
C ILE A 621 28.58 -4.47 -39.08
N GLN A 622 29.18 -3.85 -40.10
CA GLN A 622 29.56 -2.45 -40.09
C GLN A 622 28.40 -1.58 -40.62
N LEU A 623 27.99 -0.61 -39.82
CA LEU A 623 27.07 0.46 -40.20
C LEU A 623 27.84 1.76 -40.36
N ASN A 624 27.91 2.24 -41.60
CA ASN A 624 28.49 3.54 -41.93
C ASN A 624 27.39 4.61 -41.91
N TYR A 625 27.69 5.81 -41.42
CA TYR A 625 26.75 6.93 -41.40
C TYR A 625 27.43 8.28 -41.70
N ASP A 626 26.65 9.18 -42.28
CA ASP A 626 27.01 10.56 -42.56
C ASP A 626 26.00 11.51 -41.94
N PHE A 627 26.36 12.04 -40.78
CA PHE A 627 25.59 13.03 -40.03
C PHE A 627 25.99 14.47 -40.36
N SER A 628 26.81 14.70 -41.41
CA SER A 628 27.24 16.02 -41.88
C SER A 628 26.27 16.66 -42.88
N THR A 629 25.27 15.91 -43.37
CA THR A 629 24.40 16.32 -44.49
C THR A 629 23.21 17.19 -44.10
N THR A 630 22.91 17.30 -42.80
CA THR A 630 21.80 18.09 -42.25
C THR A 630 21.98 18.42 -40.78
N THR A 631 21.28 19.47 -40.32
CA THR A 631 21.28 19.94 -38.93
C THR A 631 20.05 19.47 -38.12
N ALA A 632 19.17 18.65 -38.71
CA ALA A 632 18.06 18.00 -38.01
C ALA A 632 18.57 16.93 -37.02
N THR A 633 17.69 16.12 -36.41
CA THR A 633 18.10 14.87 -35.77
C THR A 633 18.46 13.84 -36.84
N ARG A 634 19.64 13.22 -36.76
CA ARG A 634 20.16 12.27 -37.77
C ARG A 634 20.37 10.92 -37.14
N ALA A 635 19.89 9.87 -37.78
CA ALA A 635 20.05 8.50 -37.33
C ALA A 635 20.29 7.57 -38.52
N ALA A 636 21.14 6.57 -38.31
CA ALA A 636 21.30 5.44 -39.21
C ALA A 636 20.90 4.19 -38.44
N TYR A 637 19.93 3.43 -38.95
CA TYR A 637 19.36 2.29 -38.25
C TYR A 637 19.89 0.99 -38.86
N LEU A 638 20.46 0.13 -38.03
CA LEU A 638 20.59 -1.29 -38.30
C LEU A 638 19.30 -1.97 -37.82
N GLN A 639 18.49 -2.44 -38.76
CA GLN A 639 17.12 -2.88 -38.52
C GLN A 639 16.97 -4.38 -38.73
N ALA A 640 16.38 -5.08 -37.76
CA ALA A 640 16.01 -6.49 -37.87
C ALA A 640 14.78 -6.63 -38.78
N SER A 641 14.84 -7.55 -39.75
CA SER A 641 13.75 -7.84 -40.70
C SER A 641 13.70 -9.33 -41.06
N PRO A 642 12.74 -10.12 -40.53
CA PRO A 642 11.71 -9.73 -39.56
C PRO A 642 12.30 -9.29 -38.21
N ARG A 643 11.48 -8.70 -37.33
CA ARG A 643 11.91 -8.39 -35.96
C ARG A 643 12.45 -9.67 -35.31
N LEU A 644 13.50 -9.53 -34.52
CA LEU A 644 14.24 -10.66 -33.97
C LEU A 644 13.70 -11.00 -32.58
N ASP A 645 13.20 -12.22 -32.40
CA ASP A 645 12.67 -12.66 -31.11
C ASP A 645 13.77 -12.73 -30.05
N LEU A 646 13.48 -12.19 -28.87
CA LEU A 646 14.33 -12.29 -27.69
C LEU A 646 13.69 -13.32 -26.74
N PRO A 647 14.22 -14.55 -26.66
CA PRO A 647 13.61 -15.64 -25.90
C PRO A 647 13.75 -15.43 -24.39
N GLY A 648 12.73 -15.85 -23.65
CA GLY A 648 12.68 -15.80 -22.18
C GLY A 648 12.47 -14.41 -21.59
N ASP A 649 12.48 -14.32 -20.26
CA ASP A 649 12.23 -13.09 -19.51
C ASP A 649 13.47 -12.19 -19.48
N VAL A 650 13.81 -11.62 -20.62
CA VAL A 650 15.02 -10.82 -20.84
C VAL A 650 15.13 -9.67 -19.84
N GLN A 651 16.16 -9.70 -19.00
CA GLN A 651 16.45 -8.64 -18.02
C GLN A 651 17.41 -7.59 -18.58
N LYS A 652 18.35 -8.03 -19.42
CA LYS A 652 19.33 -7.14 -20.07
C LYS A 652 19.57 -7.57 -21.51
N MET A 653 19.90 -6.61 -22.37
CA MET A 653 20.53 -6.90 -23.67
C MET A 653 21.83 -6.13 -23.81
N GLY A 654 22.77 -6.71 -24.54
CA GLY A 654 24.01 -6.04 -24.87
C GLY A 654 24.68 -6.64 -26.10
N LEU A 655 25.70 -5.95 -26.58
CA LEU A 655 26.45 -6.36 -27.76
C LEU A 655 27.85 -5.75 -27.74
N TRP A 656 28.76 -6.36 -28.50
CA TRP A 656 30.07 -5.79 -28.74
C TRP A 656 30.00 -4.73 -29.84
N VAL A 657 30.61 -3.58 -29.57
CA VAL A 657 30.66 -2.44 -30.49
C VAL A 657 32.09 -1.98 -30.69
N LYS A 658 32.56 -2.01 -31.93
CA LYS A 658 33.82 -1.36 -32.32
C LYS A 658 33.56 0.12 -32.57
N GLY A 659 33.95 0.94 -31.61
CA GLY A 659 33.73 2.39 -31.65
C GLY A 659 34.69 3.11 -32.61
N ASP A 660 34.24 4.23 -33.16
CA ASP A 660 35.02 5.18 -33.98
C ASP A 660 35.50 6.41 -33.19
N GLY A 661 35.09 6.54 -31.93
CA GLY A 661 35.42 7.66 -31.05
C GLY A 661 34.72 8.97 -31.41
N LYS A 662 33.66 8.95 -32.23
CA LYS A 662 32.97 10.17 -32.72
C LYS A 662 31.85 10.67 -31.82
N GLY A 663 31.49 9.91 -30.78
CA GLY A 663 30.56 10.36 -29.74
C GLY A 663 29.07 10.16 -30.07
N ALA A 664 28.73 9.40 -31.12
CA ALA A 664 27.32 9.14 -31.45
C ALA A 664 26.55 8.51 -30.27
N TRP A 665 25.30 8.91 -30.07
CA TRP A 665 24.43 8.31 -29.06
C TRP A 665 23.89 6.97 -29.58
N LEU A 666 24.21 5.87 -28.92
CA LEU A 666 23.85 4.53 -29.37
C LEU A 666 22.61 4.00 -28.64
N ARG A 667 21.59 3.63 -29.42
CA ARG A 667 20.26 3.25 -28.92
C ARG A 667 19.74 1.97 -29.57
N THR A 668 18.71 1.40 -28.96
CA THR A 668 17.96 0.25 -29.48
C THR A 668 16.46 0.45 -29.29
N VAL A 669 15.65 -0.22 -30.11
CA VAL A 669 14.19 -0.29 -29.95
C VAL A 669 13.76 -1.74 -29.87
N ILE A 670 13.00 -2.06 -28.84
CA ILE A 670 12.29 -3.34 -28.69
C ILE A 670 10.78 -3.14 -28.76
N THR A 671 10.08 -4.22 -29.07
CA THR A 671 8.61 -4.29 -29.04
C THR A 671 8.18 -5.44 -28.13
N ASP A 672 7.23 -5.21 -27.25
CA ASP A 672 6.66 -6.23 -26.36
C ASP A 672 5.48 -6.98 -27.03
N ALA A 673 4.91 -7.97 -26.33
CA ALA A 673 3.77 -8.74 -26.82
C ALA A 673 2.49 -7.91 -27.01
N SER A 674 2.38 -6.76 -26.34
CA SER A 674 1.29 -5.79 -26.52
C SER A 674 1.51 -4.85 -27.72
N ASN A 675 2.58 -5.05 -28.50
CA ASN A 675 3.02 -4.17 -29.59
C ASN A 675 3.50 -2.76 -29.16
N THR A 676 3.81 -2.57 -27.87
CA THR A 676 4.40 -1.35 -27.32
C THR A 676 5.89 -1.26 -27.65
N ASN A 677 6.35 -0.11 -28.16
CA ASN A 677 7.77 0.10 -28.48
C ASN A 677 8.51 0.81 -27.35
N TYR A 678 9.63 0.25 -26.92
CA TYR A 678 10.52 0.84 -25.92
C TYR A 678 11.84 1.23 -26.57
N THR A 679 12.27 2.48 -26.38
CA THR A 679 13.56 2.97 -26.90
C THR A 679 14.57 3.06 -25.77
N LEU A 680 15.57 2.18 -25.80
CA LEU A 680 16.57 2.03 -24.74
C LEU A 680 17.92 2.61 -25.19
N THR A 681 18.70 3.10 -24.23
CA THR A 681 20.06 3.59 -24.47
C THR A 681 21.07 2.50 -24.17
N LEU A 682 21.91 2.16 -25.16
CA LEU A 682 23.02 1.22 -25.03
C LEU A 682 24.31 1.93 -24.58
N ALA A 683 24.56 3.13 -25.12
CA ALA A 683 25.65 4.00 -24.68
C ALA A 683 25.31 5.46 -24.95
N ASN A 684 25.48 6.34 -23.95
CA ASN A 684 25.20 7.78 -24.09
C ASN A 684 26.07 8.44 -25.17
N GLU A 685 27.33 8.04 -25.29
CA GLU A 685 28.26 8.52 -26.32
C GLU A 685 29.26 7.42 -26.69
N VAL A 686 29.44 7.13 -27.98
CA VAL A 686 30.50 6.24 -28.48
C VAL A 686 31.82 7.00 -28.64
N ASN A 687 32.43 7.35 -27.51
CA ASN A 687 33.68 8.14 -27.44
C ASN A 687 34.97 7.29 -27.35
N TRP A 688 34.86 5.97 -27.52
CA TRP A 688 35.98 5.05 -27.53
C TRP A 688 36.32 4.59 -28.94
N THR A 689 37.56 4.16 -29.13
CA THR A 689 38.01 3.42 -30.32
C THR A 689 38.26 1.96 -29.96
N GLY A 690 37.96 1.04 -30.88
CA GLY A 690 38.09 -0.41 -30.65
C GLY A 690 36.87 -1.03 -29.97
N TRP A 691 36.98 -2.30 -29.56
CA TRP A 691 35.86 -3.10 -29.06
C TRP A 691 35.51 -2.80 -27.60
N ARG A 692 34.23 -2.55 -27.33
CA ARG A 692 33.65 -2.45 -25.99
C ARG A 692 32.30 -3.14 -25.96
N TYR A 693 32.03 -3.89 -24.90
CA TYR A 693 30.71 -4.43 -24.64
C TYR A 693 29.82 -3.36 -24.03
N VAL A 694 28.64 -3.14 -24.59
CA VAL A 694 27.64 -2.20 -24.07
C VAL A 694 26.37 -2.97 -23.73
N GLU A 695 25.74 -2.66 -22.61
CA GLU A 695 24.53 -3.32 -22.13
C GLU A 695 23.49 -2.29 -21.64
N THR A 696 22.22 -2.68 -21.69
CA THR A 696 21.09 -1.93 -21.18
C THR A 696 20.09 -2.88 -20.51
N SER A 697 19.39 -2.41 -19.47
CA SER A 697 18.33 -3.16 -18.81
C SER A 697 17.00 -2.94 -19.51
N LEU A 698 16.15 -3.97 -19.51
CA LEU A 698 14.77 -3.81 -19.96
C LEU A 698 13.94 -3.20 -18.81
N PRO A 699 12.97 -2.32 -19.13
CA PRO A 699 12.00 -1.81 -18.15
C PRO A 699 11.20 -2.93 -17.47
N GLU A 700 10.86 -2.74 -16.20
CA GLU A 700 9.88 -3.56 -15.50
C GLU A 700 8.48 -3.43 -16.13
N GLY A 701 7.66 -4.48 -16.04
CA GLY A 701 6.29 -4.50 -16.57
C GLY A 701 6.14 -4.79 -18.08
N ILE A 702 7.23 -5.14 -18.77
CA ILE A 702 7.19 -5.58 -20.19
C ILE A 702 6.49 -6.94 -20.33
N ARG A 703 5.68 -7.09 -21.39
CA ARG A 703 5.04 -8.38 -21.73
C ARG A 703 5.86 -9.18 -22.75
N TYR A 704 6.15 -10.44 -22.44
CA TYR A 704 6.87 -11.35 -23.33
C TYR A 704 5.93 -12.12 -24.28
N PRO A 705 6.38 -12.54 -25.49
CA PRO A 705 7.74 -12.40 -26.02
C PRO A 705 8.09 -10.97 -26.43
N VAL A 706 9.37 -10.60 -26.26
CA VAL A 706 9.92 -9.31 -26.69
C VAL A 706 10.66 -9.51 -28.01
N GLN A 707 10.54 -8.55 -28.92
CA GLN A 707 11.22 -8.57 -30.21
C GLN A 707 12.15 -7.35 -30.35
N LEU A 708 13.38 -7.58 -30.78
CA LEU A 708 14.28 -6.50 -31.19
C LEU A 708 13.85 -5.96 -32.56
N TYR A 709 13.66 -4.64 -32.61
CA TYR A 709 13.33 -3.95 -33.86
C TYR A 709 14.58 -3.37 -34.53
N ARG A 710 15.39 -2.56 -33.83
CA ARG A 710 16.53 -1.86 -34.46
C ARG A 710 17.56 -1.36 -33.46
N ILE A 711 18.82 -1.31 -33.88
CA ILE A 711 19.97 -0.72 -33.17
C ILE A 711 20.47 0.47 -34.00
N TYR A 712 20.79 1.61 -33.40
CA TYR A 712 21.13 2.80 -34.17
C TYR A 712 21.98 3.83 -33.42
N PRO A 713 23.04 4.37 -34.05
CA PRO A 713 23.60 5.67 -33.67
C PRO A 713 22.64 6.80 -34.07
N VAL A 714 22.53 7.82 -33.21
CA VAL A 714 21.79 9.05 -33.44
C VAL A 714 22.57 10.26 -32.98
N GLU A 715 22.43 11.37 -33.69
CA GLU A 715 22.95 12.69 -33.33
C GLU A 715 21.82 13.72 -33.38
N THR A 716 21.56 14.36 -32.24
CA THR A 716 20.51 15.38 -32.07
C THR A 716 21.09 16.79 -32.02
N ASN A 717 22.40 16.94 -31.74
CA ASN A 717 23.05 18.24 -31.71
C ASN A 717 23.33 18.72 -33.13
N ARG A 718 22.79 19.88 -33.48
CA ARG A 718 22.96 20.52 -34.79
C ARG A 718 24.41 20.96 -35.08
N ASN A 719 25.22 21.17 -34.04
CA ASN A 719 26.58 21.70 -34.16
C ASN A 719 27.62 20.60 -34.42
N GLU A 720 27.32 19.36 -34.03
CA GLU A 720 28.19 18.21 -34.26
C GLU A 720 27.91 17.67 -35.66
N GLN A 721 28.86 17.73 -36.58
CA GLN A 721 28.69 17.33 -37.98
C GLN A 721 29.86 16.44 -38.40
N TYR A 722 29.61 15.14 -38.55
CA TYR A 722 30.65 14.15 -38.79
C TYR A 722 30.14 12.95 -39.58
N THR A 723 31.08 12.21 -40.16
CA THR A 723 30.88 10.84 -40.63
C THR A 723 31.48 9.86 -39.63
N GLY A 724 30.92 8.67 -39.56
CA GLY A 724 31.39 7.63 -38.66
C GLY A 724 31.03 6.24 -39.13
N GLN A 725 31.54 5.26 -38.40
CA GLN A 725 31.32 3.84 -38.65
C GLN A 725 31.32 3.08 -37.32
N LEU A 726 30.34 2.22 -37.11
CA LEU A 726 30.30 1.31 -35.97
C LEU A 726 30.23 -0.12 -36.49
N VAL A 727 31.00 -1.03 -35.90
CA VAL A 727 30.90 -2.47 -36.16
C VAL A 727 30.22 -3.14 -34.97
N PHE A 728 29.17 -3.90 -35.24
CA PHE A 728 28.39 -4.65 -34.25
C PHE A 728 28.71 -6.13 -34.35
N ASP A 729 28.84 -6.79 -33.21
CA ASP A 729 29.17 -8.20 -33.08
C ASP A 729 28.55 -8.77 -31.78
N GLN A 730 28.24 -10.07 -31.76
CA GLN A 730 27.74 -10.82 -30.59
C GLN A 730 26.65 -10.09 -29.80
N LEU A 731 25.45 -9.96 -30.38
CA LEU A 731 24.26 -9.53 -29.66
C LEU A 731 23.86 -10.63 -28.68
N THR A 732 23.82 -10.30 -27.40
CA THR A 732 23.41 -11.23 -26.35
C THR A 732 22.31 -10.62 -25.48
N ILE A 733 21.55 -11.50 -24.85
CA ILE A 733 20.60 -11.16 -23.79
C ILE A 733 21.00 -11.87 -22.50
N LYS A 734 20.56 -11.33 -21.37
CA LYS A 734 20.66 -12.00 -20.08
C LYS A 734 19.25 -12.30 -19.58
N VAL A 735 18.97 -13.58 -19.39
CA VAL A 735 17.68 -14.12 -18.94
C VAL A 735 17.87 -14.89 -17.64
N PRO A 736 16.87 -14.94 -16.75
CA PRO A 736 16.88 -15.90 -15.67
C PRO A 736 16.96 -17.32 -16.26
N PRO A 737 17.70 -18.25 -15.63
CA PRO A 737 17.65 -19.66 -15.98
C PRO A 737 16.20 -20.19 -16.02
N THR A 738 15.88 -21.02 -17.02
CA THR A 738 14.53 -21.57 -17.20
C THR A 738 14.15 -22.50 -16.04
N ILE A 739 12.87 -22.49 -15.67
CA ILE A 739 12.26 -23.38 -14.70
C ILE A 739 11.05 -24.01 -15.37
N ASP A 740 11.01 -25.34 -15.43
CA ASP A 740 9.80 -26.06 -15.82
C ASP A 740 8.83 -26.03 -14.63
N MET A 741 7.77 -25.22 -14.73
CA MET A 741 6.73 -25.20 -13.71
C MET A 741 5.79 -26.40 -13.91
N PRO A 742 5.47 -27.16 -12.85
CA PRO A 742 4.37 -28.11 -12.93
C PRO A 742 3.07 -27.36 -13.23
N GLU A 743 2.16 -28.02 -13.91
CA GLU A 743 0.80 -27.52 -14.16
C GLU A 743 0.16 -27.24 -12.80
N GLN A 744 -0.02 -25.96 -12.48
CA GLN A 744 -0.56 -25.54 -11.19
C GLN A 744 -2.05 -25.87 -11.18
N GLN A 745 -2.54 -26.39 -10.05
CA GLN A 745 -3.95 -26.71 -9.89
C GLN A 745 -4.79 -25.46 -10.19
N GLU A 746 -5.73 -25.56 -11.14
CA GLU A 746 -6.64 -24.47 -11.49
C GLU A 746 -7.37 -23.95 -10.25
N SER A 747 -7.61 -22.65 -10.18
CA SER A 747 -8.38 -22.03 -9.11
C SER A 747 -9.77 -22.66 -9.05
N SER A 748 -10.23 -22.99 -7.84
CA SER A 748 -11.59 -23.48 -7.64
C SER A 748 -12.61 -22.42 -8.04
N GLU A 749 -13.68 -22.82 -8.72
CA GLU A 749 -14.83 -21.96 -9.04
C GLU A 749 -15.38 -21.31 -7.76
N ASP A 750 -15.53 -19.98 -7.74
CA ASP A 750 -16.18 -19.31 -6.59
C ASP A 750 -17.70 -19.52 -6.67
N PRO A 751 -18.36 -19.97 -5.58
CA PRO A 751 -19.79 -20.24 -5.55
C PRO A 751 -20.68 -19.00 -5.77
N LEU A 752 -20.11 -17.79 -5.74
CA LEU A 752 -20.82 -16.56 -6.10
C LEU A 752 -21.28 -16.58 -7.56
N VAL A 753 -20.49 -17.14 -8.48
CA VAL A 753 -20.86 -17.26 -9.90
C VAL A 753 -21.56 -18.58 -10.14
N LEU A 754 -22.82 -18.52 -10.58
CA LEU A 754 -23.62 -19.72 -10.78
C LEU A 754 -23.12 -20.55 -11.98
N GLN A 755 -22.87 -21.84 -11.71
CA GLN A 755 -22.67 -22.89 -12.69
C GLN A 755 -23.83 -23.89 -12.62
N ASN A 756 -24.37 -24.27 -13.78
CA ASN A 756 -25.49 -25.20 -13.92
C ASN A 756 -26.76 -24.82 -13.13
N GLN A 757 -26.90 -23.54 -12.79
CA GLN A 757 -28.02 -22.98 -12.02
C GLN A 757 -28.38 -21.61 -12.59
N ILE A 758 -29.58 -21.14 -12.25
CA ILE A 758 -30.05 -19.77 -12.53
C ILE A 758 -30.49 -19.13 -11.22
N ILE A 759 -30.55 -17.79 -11.19
CA ILE A 759 -31.11 -17.05 -10.07
C ILE A 759 -32.60 -17.41 -9.94
N GLU A 760 -32.96 -18.08 -8.84
CA GLU A 760 -34.32 -18.52 -8.55
C GLU A 760 -35.25 -17.37 -8.14
N GLY A 761 -36.56 -17.57 -8.33
CA GLY A 761 -37.58 -16.51 -8.23
C GLY A 761 -37.84 -15.90 -6.84
N GLU A 762 -37.24 -16.44 -5.76
CA GLU A 762 -37.34 -15.81 -4.43
C GLU A 762 -36.33 -14.65 -4.25
N ARG A 763 -35.28 -14.60 -5.08
CA ARG A 763 -34.28 -13.52 -5.10
C ARG A 763 -34.74 -12.36 -5.98
N TRP A 764 -34.54 -11.14 -5.52
CA TRP A 764 -34.72 -9.96 -6.38
C TRP A 764 -33.42 -9.67 -7.14
N LYS A 765 -33.54 -8.99 -8.28
CA LYS A 765 -32.47 -8.88 -9.27
C LYS A 765 -32.00 -7.44 -9.48
N PHE A 766 -30.71 -7.24 -9.71
CA PHE A 766 -30.17 -6.00 -10.28
C PHE A 766 -29.09 -6.34 -11.31
N ALA A 767 -28.88 -5.47 -12.30
CA ALA A 767 -27.90 -5.69 -13.36
C ALA A 767 -26.73 -4.70 -13.25
N VAL A 768 -25.54 -5.11 -13.69
CA VAL A 768 -24.34 -4.27 -13.79
C VAL A 768 -23.77 -4.35 -15.20
N LEU A 769 -23.46 -3.18 -15.77
CA LEU A 769 -22.83 -2.98 -17.07
C LEU A 769 -21.63 -2.05 -16.92
N SER A 770 -20.48 -2.42 -17.49
CA SER A 770 -19.22 -1.65 -17.42
C SER A 770 -18.50 -1.63 -18.76
N ASP A 771 -17.59 -0.66 -18.94
CA ASP A 771 -16.55 -0.67 -20.00
C ASP A 771 -17.09 -0.85 -21.42
N SER A 772 -18.17 -0.14 -21.74
CA SER A 772 -18.70 -0.10 -23.11
C SER A 772 -17.86 0.79 -24.02
N GLN A 773 -17.32 1.89 -23.47
CA GLN A 773 -16.39 2.83 -24.10
C GLN A 773 -16.76 3.19 -25.55
N PHE A 774 -17.97 3.69 -25.77
CA PHE A 774 -18.36 4.22 -27.08
C PHE A 774 -18.21 5.74 -27.17
N VAL A 775 -18.25 6.28 -28.39
CA VAL A 775 -18.12 7.73 -28.66
C VAL A 775 -19.24 8.22 -29.58
N ALA A 776 -19.70 9.44 -29.36
CA ALA A 776 -20.72 10.09 -30.19
C ALA A 776 -20.26 10.33 -31.64
N SER A 777 -18.94 10.44 -31.85
CA SER A 777 -18.36 10.62 -33.18
C SER A 777 -18.47 9.38 -34.08
N SER A 778 -18.75 8.20 -33.49
CA SER A 778 -18.89 6.91 -34.19
C SER A 778 -20.14 6.16 -33.71
N PRO A 779 -21.35 6.69 -33.95
CA PRO A 779 -22.59 6.18 -33.34
C PRO A 779 -23.05 4.80 -33.85
N ASN A 780 -22.39 4.25 -34.88
CA ASN A 780 -22.66 2.92 -35.43
C ASN A 780 -21.44 1.98 -35.26
N SER A 781 -20.59 2.24 -34.26
CA SER A 781 -19.43 1.38 -34.00
C SER A 781 -19.87 0.03 -33.40
N PRO A 782 -19.04 -1.02 -33.52
CA PRO A 782 -19.29 -2.30 -32.84
C PRO A 782 -19.54 -2.15 -31.34
N GLN A 783 -18.86 -1.21 -30.67
CA GLN A 783 -19.05 -0.93 -29.24
C GLN A 783 -20.46 -0.44 -28.94
N VAL A 784 -21.02 0.47 -29.76
CA VAL A 784 -22.40 0.95 -29.58
C VAL A 784 -23.40 -0.19 -29.78
N GLU A 785 -23.21 -1.02 -30.81
CA GLU A 785 -24.09 -2.16 -31.06
C GLU A 785 -24.05 -3.18 -29.92
N MET A 786 -22.87 -3.47 -29.37
CA MET A 786 -22.71 -4.35 -28.21
C MET A 786 -23.36 -3.76 -26.95
N ALA A 787 -23.19 -2.47 -26.70
CA ALA A 787 -23.85 -1.79 -25.59
C ALA A 787 -25.38 -1.85 -25.71
N ARG A 788 -25.93 -1.58 -26.91
CA ARG A 788 -27.37 -1.68 -27.18
C ARG A 788 -27.90 -3.09 -26.99
N GLU A 789 -27.20 -4.10 -27.52
CA GLU A 789 -27.57 -5.49 -27.35
C GLU A 789 -27.56 -5.90 -25.87
N SER A 790 -26.52 -5.50 -25.11
CA SER A 790 -26.45 -5.72 -23.67
C SER A 790 -27.65 -5.12 -22.95
N LEU A 791 -28.01 -3.87 -23.24
CA LEU A 791 -29.16 -3.19 -22.63
C LEU A 791 -30.48 -3.91 -22.96
N ARG A 792 -30.68 -4.38 -24.19
CA ARG A 792 -31.88 -5.16 -24.57
C ARG A 792 -31.97 -6.48 -23.82
N GLN A 793 -30.85 -7.19 -23.67
CA GLN A 793 -30.78 -8.43 -22.89
C GLN A 793 -31.08 -8.18 -21.41
N ILE A 794 -30.52 -7.11 -20.84
CA ILE A 794 -30.81 -6.68 -19.46
C ILE A 794 -32.30 -6.36 -19.29
N VAL A 795 -32.91 -5.64 -20.23
CA VAL A 795 -34.36 -5.35 -20.20
C VAL A 795 -35.18 -6.64 -20.24
N ALA A 796 -34.76 -7.65 -21.00
CA ALA A 796 -35.45 -8.93 -21.06
C ALA A 796 -35.41 -9.72 -19.74
N GLU A 797 -34.36 -9.57 -18.93
CA GLU A 797 -34.29 -10.18 -17.58
C GLU A 797 -35.11 -9.45 -16.52
N ASN A 798 -35.60 -8.24 -16.82
CA ASN A 798 -36.45 -7.42 -15.95
C ASN A 798 -35.88 -7.28 -14.51
N PRO A 799 -34.66 -6.74 -14.33
CA PRO A 799 -34.13 -6.42 -13.01
C PRO A 799 -34.89 -5.26 -12.34
N ASP A 800 -34.73 -5.12 -11.03
CA ASP A 800 -35.31 -4.01 -10.26
C ASP A 800 -34.66 -2.66 -10.61
N PHE A 801 -33.37 -2.66 -10.99
CA PHE A 801 -32.62 -1.50 -11.51
C PHE A 801 -31.32 -1.96 -12.22
N LEU A 802 -30.70 -1.02 -12.96
CA LEU A 802 -29.41 -1.18 -13.62
C LEU A 802 -28.37 -0.22 -13.02
N VAL A 803 -27.17 -0.72 -12.77
CA VAL A 803 -25.99 0.10 -12.48
C VAL A 803 -25.06 0.12 -13.69
N ILE A 804 -24.78 1.31 -14.21
CA ILE A 804 -23.65 1.55 -15.09
C ILE A 804 -22.44 1.85 -14.21
N ASN A 805 -21.46 0.96 -14.19
CA ASN A 805 -20.28 1.06 -13.31
C ASN A 805 -19.04 1.51 -14.10
N GLY A 806 -19.09 2.77 -14.53
CA GLY A 806 -18.02 3.50 -15.23
C GLY A 806 -17.77 3.09 -16.68
N ASP A 807 -17.06 3.97 -17.38
CA ASP A 807 -16.55 3.80 -18.74
C ASP A 807 -17.65 3.42 -19.76
N LEU A 808 -18.82 4.06 -19.67
CA LEU A 808 -19.84 3.91 -20.71
C LEU A 808 -19.38 4.63 -22.00
N VAL A 809 -18.70 5.78 -21.83
CA VAL A 809 -18.09 6.55 -22.92
C VAL A 809 -16.58 6.41 -22.92
N ASP A 810 -15.92 6.68 -24.05
CA ASP A 810 -14.45 6.56 -24.16
C ASP A 810 -13.71 7.89 -23.98
N THR A 811 -14.25 9.01 -24.47
CA THR A 811 -13.49 10.28 -24.57
C THR A 811 -13.91 11.39 -23.63
N GLY A 812 -14.98 11.21 -22.84
CA GLY A 812 -15.41 12.17 -21.82
C GLY A 812 -15.80 13.57 -22.35
N TRP A 813 -16.10 13.69 -23.64
CA TRP A 813 -16.63 14.93 -24.21
C TRP A 813 -18.14 15.02 -23.97
N LYS A 814 -18.66 16.24 -23.90
CA LYS A 814 -20.08 16.50 -23.64
C LYS A 814 -21.00 15.76 -24.62
N GLU A 815 -20.62 15.72 -25.89
CA GLU A 815 -21.36 15.03 -26.95
C GLU A 815 -21.50 13.52 -26.66
N ASP A 816 -20.47 12.90 -26.07
CA ASP A 816 -20.50 11.49 -25.70
C ASP A 816 -21.54 11.23 -24.62
N PHE A 817 -21.63 12.09 -23.59
CA PHE A 817 -22.63 11.94 -22.53
C PHE A 817 -24.07 12.17 -23.01
N VAL A 818 -24.27 13.15 -23.89
CA VAL A 818 -25.58 13.37 -24.51
C VAL A 818 -25.99 12.15 -25.33
N PHE A 819 -25.07 11.58 -26.10
CA PHE A 819 -25.32 10.38 -26.87
C PHE A 819 -25.54 9.15 -25.98
N ALA A 820 -24.76 8.98 -24.90
CA ALA A 820 -24.96 7.91 -23.94
C ALA A 820 -26.34 7.97 -23.29
N LYS A 821 -26.79 9.18 -22.89
CA LYS A 821 -28.14 9.38 -22.37
C LYS A 821 -29.20 9.00 -23.40
N GLN A 822 -29.02 9.37 -24.67
CA GLN A 822 -29.91 8.95 -25.75
C GLN A 822 -29.97 7.42 -25.89
N VAL A 823 -28.83 6.73 -25.89
CA VAL A 823 -28.78 5.25 -25.98
C VAL A 823 -29.55 4.60 -24.82
N LEU A 824 -29.34 5.08 -23.58
CA LEU A 824 -30.04 4.58 -22.40
C LEU A 824 -31.55 4.82 -22.48
N GLU A 825 -31.99 6.00 -22.92
CA GLU A 825 -33.41 6.33 -23.10
C GLU A 825 -34.08 5.48 -24.19
N GLU A 826 -33.35 5.17 -25.28
CA GLU A 826 -33.86 4.37 -26.39
C GLU A 826 -34.00 2.88 -26.04
N GLU A 827 -33.00 2.30 -25.38
CA GLU A 827 -32.95 0.86 -25.13
C GLU A 827 -33.61 0.46 -23.81
N VAL A 828 -33.47 1.26 -22.74
CA VAL A 828 -34.04 0.97 -21.40
C VAL A 828 -35.34 1.73 -21.17
N GLY A 829 -35.39 3.00 -21.57
CA GLY A 829 -36.56 3.86 -21.38
C GLY A 829 -36.99 3.96 -19.91
N TYR A 830 -38.22 3.52 -19.62
CA TYR A 830 -38.82 3.55 -18.27
C TYR A 830 -38.97 2.14 -17.66
N ALA A 831 -38.24 1.15 -18.16
CA ALA A 831 -38.36 -0.23 -17.67
C ALA A 831 -38.00 -0.34 -16.17
N PHE A 832 -36.89 0.29 -15.76
CA PHE A 832 -36.40 0.34 -14.38
C PHE A 832 -35.43 1.53 -14.19
N PRO A 833 -35.12 1.93 -12.93
CA PRO A 833 -34.14 2.98 -12.65
C PRO A 833 -32.72 2.63 -13.11
N ILE A 834 -31.95 3.66 -13.50
CA ILE A 834 -30.54 3.55 -13.86
C ILE A 834 -29.71 4.39 -12.89
N TYR A 835 -28.67 3.80 -12.32
CA TYR A 835 -27.66 4.48 -11.52
C TYR A 835 -26.33 4.47 -12.28
N TYR A 836 -25.73 5.64 -12.50
CA TYR A 836 -24.51 5.74 -13.30
C TYR A 836 -23.36 6.32 -12.47
N THR A 837 -22.38 5.47 -12.15
CA THR A 837 -21.14 5.82 -11.45
C THR A 837 -20.02 6.06 -12.48
N PRO A 838 -19.22 7.12 -12.38
CA PRO A 838 -18.16 7.40 -13.35
C PRO A 838 -16.91 6.54 -13.14
N GLY A 839 -16.26 6.22 -14.25
CA GLY A 839 -14.90 5.69 -14.39
C GLY A 839 -13.93 6.75 -14.91
N ASN A 840 -12.70 6.34 -15.22
CA ASN A 840 -11.66 7.27 -15.65
C ASN A 840 -11.89 7.82 -17.07
N HIS A 841 -12.67 7.13 -17.92
CA HIS A 841 -13.00 7.66 -19.25
C HIS A 841 -14.04 8.78 -19.18
N GLU A 842 -14.82 8.87 -18.10
CA GLU A 842 -15.74 10.00 -17.87
C GLU A 842 -15.00 11.33 -17.64
N ILE A 843 -13.73 11.30 -17.21
CA ILE A 843 -12.87 12.49 -17.05
C ILE A 843 -11.81 12.64 -18.15
N ALA A 844 -11.67 11.67 -19.06
CA ALA A 844 -10.58 11.63 -20.05
C ALA A 844 -10.49 12.86 -20.96
N GLY A 845 -11.63 13.48 -21.27
CA GLY A 845 -11.70 14.67 -22.12
C GLY A 845 -11.28 15.94 -21.39
N SER A 846 -12.12 16.42 -20.48
CA SER A 846 -11.93 17.71 -19.81
C SER A 846 -10.95 17.68 -18.63
N GLY A 847 -10.61 16.50 -18.12
CA GLY A 847 -9.89 16.32 -16.86
C GLY A 847 -10.74 16.49 -15.60
N SER A 848 -12.05 16.72 -15.74
CA SER A 848 -13.03 16.82 -14.65
C SER A 848 -14.35 16.13 -15.01
N LEU A 849 -15.23 15.96 -14.02
CA LEU A 849 -16.59 15.43 -14.21
C LEU A 849 -17.61 16.49 -14.62
N ASP A 850 -17.21 17.72 -14.96
CA ASP A 850 -18.16 18.81 -15.24
C ASP A 850 -19.11 18.45 -16.39
N ASN A 851 -18.58 17.87 -17.47
CA ASN A 851 -19.39 17.42 -18.62
C ASN A 851 -20.37 16.30 -18.25
N PHE A 852 -19.95 15.38 -17.38
CA PHE A 852 -20.77 14.27 -16.90
C PHE A 852 -21.91 14.80 -16.02
N LEU A 853 -21.59 15.64 -15.03
CA LEU A 853 -22.54 16.23 -14.09
C LEU A 853 -23.55 17.14 -14.79
N GLU A 854 -23.18 17.79 -15.89
CA GLU A 854 -24.14 18.58 -16.68
C GLU A 854 -25.28 17.73 -17.27
N VAL A 855 -25.01 16.46 -17.61
CA VAL A 855 -25.98 15.57 -18.28
C VAL A 855 -26.71 14.65 -17.30
N PHE A 856 -25.98 14.09 -16.33
CA PHE A 856 -26.48 13.06 -15.40
C PHE A 856 -26.73 13.58 -13.98
N GLY A 857 -26.18 14.73 -13.59
CA GLY A 857 -26.48 15.41 -12.33
C GLY A 857 -25.77 14.85 -11.09
N GLU A 858 -25.70 13.53 -10.93
CA GLU A 858 -25.14 12.85 -9.75
C GLU A 858 -24.08 11.83 -10.18
N ASN A 859 -22.96 11.78 -9.45
CA ASN A 859 -21.82 10.87 -9.71
C ASN A 859 -21.65 9.78 -8.64
N ARG A 860 -22.43 9.83 -7.56
CA ARG A 860 -22.41 8.86 -6.46
C ARG A 860 -23.81 8.70 -5.88
N TYR A 861 -24.09 7.54 -5.30
CA TYR A 861 -25.42 7.21 -4.79
C TYR A 861 -25.33 6.42 -3.48
N SER A 862 -26.28 6.68 -2.57
CA SER A 862 -26.50 5.84 -1.39
C SER A 862 -28.01 5.65 -1.20
N PHE A 863 -28.46 4.40 -1.24
CA PHE A 863 -29.89 4.07 -1.15
C PHE A 863 -30.12 2.66 -0.62
N ASP A 864 -31.27 2.44 0.01
CA ASP A 864 -31.67 1.14 0.52
C ASP A 864 -32.71 0.49 -0.40
N HIS A 865 -32.50 -0.76 -0.78
CA HIS A 865 -33.42 -1.54 -1.60
C HIS A 865 -33.66 -2.92 -0.99
N LYS A 866 -34.91 -3.20 -0.62
CA LYS A 866 -35.35 -4.51 -0.06
C LYS A 866 -34.42 -5.05 1.06
N GLY A 867 -33.96 -4.17 1.94
CA GLY A 867 -33.10 -4.52 3.07
C GLY A 867 -31.61 -4.60 2.73
N THR A 868 -31.18 -4.20 1.53
CA THR A 868 -29.77 -4.09 1.16
C THR A 868 -29.42 -2.64 0.90
N ARG A 869 -28.33 -2.17 1.51
CA ARG A 869 -27.82 -0.81 1.28
C ARG A 869 -26.84 -0.81 0.10
N PHE A 870 -27.07 0.07 -0.86
CA PHE A 870 -26.20 0.31 -2.00
C PHE A 870 -25.39 1.58 -1.77
N ILE A 871 -24.08 1.51 -1.99
CA ILE A 871 -23.16 2.66 -1.90
C ILE A 871 -22.31 2.67 -3.17
N LEU A 872 -22.57 3.62 -4.06
CA LEU A 872 -21.92 3.77 -5.35
C LEU A 872 -20.95 4.94 -5.28
N LEU A 873 -19.66 4.67 -5.48
CA LEU A 873 -18.54 5.56 -5.20
C LEU A 873 -17.84 6.02 -6.49
N ASP A 874 -17.44 7.29 -6.51
CA ASP A 874 -16.69 7.89 -7.60
C ASP A 874 -15.19 7.56 -7.44
N SER A 875 -14.68 6.76 -8.37
CA SER A 875 -13.26 6.42 -8.48
C SER A 875 -12.62 6.97 -9.76
N ALA A 876 -13.23 7.93 -10.46
CA ALA A 876 -12.82 8.37 -11.79
C ALA A 876 -11.35 8.78 -11.90
N THR A 877 -10.74 9.27 -10.82
CA THR A 877 -9.32 9.65 -10.79
C THR A 877 -8.36 8.47 -10.51
N GLY A 878 -8.87 7.24 -10.40
CA GLY A 878 -8.13 6.06 -9.95
C GLY A 878 -7.93 6.01 -8.42
N SER A 879 -8.66 6.85 -7.67
CA SER A 879 -8.66 6.92 -6.20
C SER A 879 -9.95 7.59 -5.71
N PHE A 880 -10.49 7.13 -4.58
CA PHE A 880 -11.66 7.77 -3.96
C PHE A 880 -11.30 9.12 -3.33
N ARG A 881 -10.11 9.22 -2.73
CA ARG A 881 -9.57 10.45 -2.11
C ARG A 881 -9.44 11.58 -3.11
N THR A 882 -8.83 11.31 -4.27
CA THR A 882 -8.59 12.37 -5.28
C THR A 882 -9.83 12.68 -6.11
N SER A 883 -10.80 11.78 -6.18
CA SER A 883 -12.12 12.06 -6.76
C SER A 883 -12.94 12.96 -5.84
N ASP A 884 -13.18 12.52 -4.59
CA ASP A 884 -13.84 13.30 -3.55
C ASP A 884 -13.62 12.63 -2.19
N PHE A 885 -12.73 13.18 -1.36
CA PHE A 885 -12.44 12.60 -0.03
C PHE A 885 -13.67 12.49 0.88
N GLN A 886 -14.68 13.35 0.71
CA GLN A 886 -15.88 13.33 1.55
C GLN A 886 -16.64 12.00 1.43
N GLN A 887 -16.56 11.33 0.28
CA GLN A 887 -17.24 10.06 0.05
C GLN A 887 -16.72 8.92 0.95
N LEU A 888 -15.44 8.96 1.36
CA LEU A 888 -14.87 7.96 2.26
C LEU A 888 -15.44 8.08 3.67
N ILE A 889 -15.71 9.31 4.11
CA ILE A 889 -16.38 9.58 5.39
C ILE A 889 -17.84 9.12 5.31
N GLU A 890 -18.54 9.46 4.23
CA GLU A 890 -19.92 9.02 3.99
C GLU A 890 -20.03 7.49 3.93
N LEU A 891 -19.07 6.81 3.29
CA LEU A 891 -18.97 5.35 3.26
C LEU A 891 -18.82 4.78 4.68
N LYS A 892 -17.83 5.26 5.44
CA LYS A 892 -17.57 4.78 6.80
C LYS A 892 -18.82 4.90 7.69
N MET A 893 -19.46 6.08 7.66
CA MET A 893 -20.71 6.32 8.39
C MET A 893 -21.84 5.40 7.94
N SER A 894 -21.98 5.19 6.62
CA SER A 894 -23.02 4.34 6.05
C SER A 894 -22.86 2.87 6.45
N LEU A 895 -21.62 2.38 6.57
CA LEU A 895 -21.31 1.03 7.05
C LEU A 895 -21.65 0.87 8.54
N GLU A 896 -21.29 1.85 9.38
CA GLU A 896 -21.58 1.80 10.82
C GLU A 896 -23.08 1.87 11.13
N GLU A 897 -23.80 2.72 10.41
CA GLU A 897 -25.26 2.72 10.42
C GLU A 897 -25.81 1.36 9.98
N ALA A 898 -25.41 0.87 8.81
CA ALA A 898 -25.92 -0.38 8.27
C ALA A 898 -25.63 -1.57 9.19
N ALA A 899 -24.53 -1.55 9.94
CA ALA A 899 -24.19 -2.59 10.90
C ALA A 899 -25.21 -2.62 12.06
N SER A 900 -25.57 -1.45 12.59
CA SER A 900 -26.48 -1.32 13.74
C SER A 900 -27.97 -1.34 13.37
N ASP A 901 -28.34 -1.00 12.14
CA ASP A 901 -29.73 -0.95 11.70
C ASP A 901 -30.28 -2.36 11.40
N PRO A 902 -31.30 -2.85 12.13
CA PRO A 902 -31.86 -4.18 11.90
C PRO A 902 -32.69 -4.27 10.61
N SER A 903 -33.10 -3.18 9.98
CA SER A 903 -33.77 -3.18 8.68
C SER A 903 -32.81 -3.46 7.53
N ILE A 904 -31.53 -3.15 7.71
CA ILE A 904 -30.46 -3.46 6.76
C ILE A 904 -29.89 -4.84 7.06
N LYS A 905 -29.82 -5.67 6.02
CA LYS A 905 -29.38 -7.07 6.05
C LYS A 905 -28.04 -7.25 5.36
N ASN A 906 -27.78 -6.49 4.31
CA ASN A 906 -26.56 -6.57 3.51
C ASN A 906 -26.14 -5.19 3.02
N VAL A 907 -24.88 -5.07 2.58
CA VAL A 907 -24.33 -3.88 1.91
C VAL A 907 -23.74 -4.28 0.55
N VAL A 908 -23.95 -3.46 -0.48
CA VAL A 908 -23.28 -3.59 -1.77
C VAL A 908 -22.53 -2.28 -2.01
N VAL A 909 -21.22 -2.36 -2.18
CA VAL A 909 -20.39 -1.21 -2.54
C VAL A 909 -19.93 -1.36 -3.98
N LEU A 910 -20.08 -0.31 -4.78
CA LEU A 910 -19.59 -0.28 -6.16
C LEU A 910 -18.64 0.89 -6.36
N GLY A 911 -17.58 0.65 -7.11
CA GLY A 911 -16.73 1.70 -7.69
C GLY A 911 -16.12 1.16 -8.97
N HIS A 912 -15.78 2.04 -9.91
CA HIS A 912 -15.28 1.59 -11.20
C HIS A 912 -13.94 0.83 -11.12
N HIS A 913 -12.96 1.36 -10.38
CA HIS A 913 -11.64 0.72 -10.24
C HIS A 913 -11.62 -0.38 -9.16
N PRO A 914 -11.14 -1.60 -9.46
CA PRO A 914 -10.99 -2.66 -8.46
C PRO A 914 -10.03 -2.29 -7.32
N THR A 915 -10.29 -2.83 -6.12
CA THR A 915 -9.26 -2.81 -5.05
C THR A 915 -8.08 -3.70 -5.40
N ARG A 916 -8.27 -4.77 -6.17
CA ARG A 916 -7.22 -5.70 -6.61
C ARG A 916 -7.42 -6.04 -8.08
N ASP A 917 -6.44 -5.71 -8.92
CA ASP A 917 -6.47 -6.09 -10.33
C ASP A 917 -6.01 -7.55 -10.43
N PRO A 918 -6.82 -8.47 -10.97
CA PRO A 918 -6.45 -9.88 -11.09
C PRO A 918 -5.33 -10.12 -12.11
N LEU A 919 -5.05 -9.16 -13.00
CA LEU A 919 -4.04 -9.30 -14.03
C LEU A 919 -2.62 -9.12 -13.45
N PRO A 920 -1.59 -9.77 -14.04
CA PRO A 920 -0.20 -9.62 -13.59
C PRO A 920 0.32 -8.18 -13.59
N THR A 921 -0.24 -7.32 -14.46
CA THR A 921 0.22 -5.93 -14.60
C THR A 921 -0.21 -5.02 -13.46
N LYS A 922 -1.29 -5.34 -12.73
CA LYS A 922 -1.85 -4.53 -11.64
C LYS A 922 -2.15 -3.06 -12.03
N ASN A 923 -2.39 -2.80 -13.31
CA ASN A 923 -2.54 -1.44 -13.85
C ASN A 923 -3.97 -0.90 -13.72
N SER A 924 -4.93 -1.78 -13.44
CA SER A 924 -6.35 -1.44 -13.40
C SER A 924 -6.91 -1.25 -11.99
N GLN A 925 -6.11 -1.43 -10.94
CA GLN A 925 -6.58 -1.26 -9.57
C GLN A 925 -6.50 0.20 -9.10
N LEU A 926 -7.12 0.50 -7.96
CA LEU A 926 -6.91 1.75 -7.24
C LEU A 926 -5.42 2.04 -7.08
N SER A 927 -5.05 3.26 -7.44
CA SER A 927 -3.66 3.73 -7.49
C SER A 927 -3.00 3.83 -6.12
N ASP A 928 -3.78 4.14 -5.08
CA ASP A 928 -3.35 4.13 -3.68
C ASP A 928 -3.70 2.78 -3.04
N ARG A 929 -2.68 1.97 -2.75
CA ARG A 929 -2.86 0.62 -2.19
C ARG A 929 -3.40 0.64 -0.77
N LYS A 930 -2.98 1.61 0.05
CA LYS A 930 -3.46 1.75 1.42
C LYS A 930 -4.93 2.17 1.44
N GLU A 931 -5.35 2.98 0.46
CA GLU A 931 -6.77 3.32 0.29
C GLU A 931 -7.61 2.06 -0.04
N ALA A 932 -7.11 1.20 -0.93
CA ALA A 932 -7.75 -0.07 -1.24
C ALA A 932 -7.85 -0.98 0.00
N GLU A 933 -6.77 -1.14 0.76
CA GLU A 933 -6.73 -1.92 1.99
C GLU A 933 -7.64 -1.35 3.10
N LEU A 934 -7.77 -0.02 3.17
CA LEU A 934 -8.68 0.64 4.11
C LEU A 934 -10.14 0.27 3.81
N LEU A 935 -10.53 0.28 2.53
CA LEU A 935 -11.85 -0.17 2.09
C LEU A 935 -12.05 -1.66 2.43
N GLU A 936 -11.05 -2.50 2.14
CA GLU A 936 -11.08 -3.94 2.45
C GLU A 936 -11.27 -4.22 3.95
N ARG A 937 -10.53 -3.49 4.79
CA ARG A 937 -10.65 -3.55 6.25
C ARG A 937 -12.03 -3.11 6.72
N TRP A 938 -12.58 -2.02 6.17
CA TRP A 938 -13.90 -1.54 6.59
C TRP A 938 -15.04 -2.48 6.22
N LEU A 939 -15.00 -3.11 5.05
CA LEU A 939 -16.00 -4.12 4.66
C LEU A 939 -15.88 -5.39 5.53
N THR A 940 -14.66 -5.80 5.85
CA THR A 940 -14.41 -6.91 6.79
C THR A 940 -14.94 -6.59 8.19
N GLU A 941 -14.61 -5.40 8.72
CA GLU A 941 -15.06 -4.95 10.04
C GLU A 941 -16.59 -4.75 10.09
N PHE A 942 -17.21 -4.33 8.99
CA PHE A 942 -18.67 -4.28 8.87
C PHE A 942 -19.27 -5.67 9.12
N ARG A 943 -18.75 -6.72 8.47
CA ARG A 943 -19.22 -8.10 8.67
C ARG A 943 -19.06 -8.54 10.12
N LYS A 944 -17.90 -8.25 10.73
CA LYS A 944 -17.59 -8.57 12.12
C LYS A 944 -18.54 -7.86 13.11
N LYS A 945 -18.69 -6.54 12.99
CA LYS A 945 -19.49 -5.71 13.93
C LYS A 945 -21.00 -5.92 13.78
N SER A 946 -21.46 -6.29 12.59
CA SER A 946 -22.89 -6.52 12.32
C SER A 946 -23.38 -7.91 12.69
N GLY A 947 -22.51 -8.80 13.15
CA GLY A 947 -22.85 -10.21 13.39
C GLY A 947 -23.15 -10.94 12.08
N GLY A 948 -22.32 -10.74 11.06
CA GLY A 948 -22.34 -11.55 9.83
C GLY A 948 -23.21 -11.07 8.67
N LYS A 949 -23.66 -9.81 8.64
CA LYS A 949 -24.38 -9.25 7.47
C LYS A 949 -23.53 -9.39 6.21
N GLY A 950 -24.16 -9.66 5.06
CA GLY A 950 -23.45 -9.79 3.79
C GLY A 950 -22.87 -8.45 3.31
N THR A 951 -21.67 -8.48 2.71
CA THR A 951 -21.15 -7.35 1.95
C THR A 951 -20.33 -7.82 0.75
N ILE A 952 -20.32 -7.03 -0.32
CA ILE A 952 -19.57 -7.28 -1.56
C ILE A 952 -19.04 -5.95 -2.11
N TYR A 953 -17.89 -5.99 -2.78
CA TYR A 953 -17.41 -4.91 -3.62
C TYR A 953 -17.47 -5.31 -5.11
N ILE A 954 -18.04 -4.45 -5.95
CA ILE A 954 -18.20 -4.70 -7.40
C ILE A 954 -17.49 -3.61 -8.20
N SER A 955 -16.66 -3.99 -9.16
CA SER A 955 -15.87 -3.11 -10.00
C SER A 955 -15.83 -3.53 -11.48
N GLY A 956 -15.31 -2.65 -12.36
CA GLY A 956 -15.05 -2.93 -13.77
C GLY A 956 -13.57 -2.71 -14.11
N HIS A 957 -13.27 -1.99 -15.19
CA HIS A 957 -11.97 -1.40 -15.56
C HIS A 957 -10.84 -2.39 -15.95
N ALA A 958 -10.71 -3.54 -15.30
CA ALA A 958 -9.69 -4.54 -15.64
C ALA A 958 -10.07 -5.40 -16.87
N HIS A 959 -11.28 -5.22 -17.41
CA HIS A 959 -11.84 -5.94 -18.56
C HIS A 959 -11.61 -7.46 -18.51
N THR A 960 -11.80 -8.03 -17.33
CA THR A 960 -11.78 -9.46 -17.12
C THR A 960 -12.73 -9.80 -15.99
N VAL A 961 -13.52 -10.87 -16.14
CA VAL A 961 -14.40 -11.35 -15.08
C VAL A 961 -13.56 -12.07 -14.03
N HIS A 962 -13.63 -11.62 -12.78
CA HIS A 962 -12.89 -12.27 -11.70
C HIS A 962 -13.62 -12.11 -10.37
N VAL A 963 -13.53 -13.12 -9.51
CA VAL A 963 -13.99 -13.06 -8.12
C VAL A 963 -12.83 -13.46 -7.22
N GLU A 964 -12.51 -12.59 -6.27
CA GLU A 964 -11.55 -12.85 -5.20
C GLU A 964 -12.26 -12.65 -3.85
N ARG A 965 -12.04 -13.55 -2.89
CA ARG A 965 -12.48 -13.32 -1.51
C ARG A 965 -11.31 -12.84 -0.68
N VAL A 966 -11.47 -11.68 -0.04
CA VAL A 966 -10.48 -11.07 0.84
C VAL A 966 -11.10 -10.91 2.21
N GLU A 967 -10.57 -11.62 3.21
CA GLU A 967 -11.01 -11.50 4.61
C GLU A 967 -12.54 -11.71 4.78
N GLY A 968 -13.07 -12.64 3.99
CA GLY A 968 -14.48 -13.04 3.97
C GLY A 968 -15.42 -12.12 3.17
N VAL A 969 -14.90 -11.09 2.48
CA VAL A 969 -15.67 -10.25 1.57
C VAL A 969 -15.36 -10.65 0.12
N PRO A 970 -16.37 -10.95 -0.72
CA PRO A 970 -16.17 -11.08 -2.16
C PRO A 970 -15.91 -9.73 -2.84
N TYR A 971 -14.94 -9.73 -3.74
CA TYR A 971 -14.56 -8.64 -4.64
C TYR A 971 -14.74 -9.16 -6.06
N MET A 972 -15.68 -8.58 -6.80
CA MET A 972 -16.00 -9.00 -8.16
C MET A 972 -15.64 -7.93 -9.17
N VAL A 973 -14.78 -8.28 -10.13
CA VAL A 973 -14.59 -7.53 -11.35
C VAL A 973 -15.57 -8.04 -12.40
N THR A 974 -16.44 -7.17 -12.91
CA THR A 974 -17.37 -7.49 -14.00
C THR A 974 -16.68 -7.36 -15.35
N GLY A 975 -17.14 -8.15 -16.33
CA GLY A 975 -16.61 -8.13 -17.69
C GLY A 975 -16.92 -6.82 -18.44
N ALA A 976 -16.14 -6.56 -19.49
CA ALA A 976 -16.37 -5.40 -20.34
C ALA A 976 -17.50 -5.65 -21.35
N ALA A 977 -18.31 -4.63 -21.64
CA ALA A 977 -19.43 -4.74 -22.58
C ALA A 977 -19.18 -4.07 -23.94
N GLY A 978 -17.96 -3.64 -24.23
CA GLY A 978 -17.60 -3.07 -25.53
C GLY A 978 -16.10 -2.92 -25.78
N LYS A 979 -15.30 -2.60 -24.75
CA LYS A 979 -13.86 -2.52 -24.89
C LYS A 979 -13.20 -3.89 -24.83
N ALA A 980 -12.20 -4.11 -25.69
CA ALA A 980 -11.50 -5.38 -25.80
C ALA A 980 -10.97 -5.87 -24.43
N PRO A 981 -11.21 -7.14 -24.07
CA PRO A 981 -10.71 -7.72 -22.83
C PRO A 981 -9.19 -7.68 -22.71
N TYR A 982 -8.70 -7.51 -21.48
CA TYR A 982 -7.26 -7.49 -21.18
C TYR A 982 -6.74 -8.84 -20.70
N GLY A 983 -7.62 -9.66 -20.10
CA GLY A 983 -7.32 -11.01 -19.61
C GLY A 983 -7.29 -12.07 -20.71
N ALA A 984 -6.76 -13.24 -20.39
CA ALA A 984 -6.82 -14.40 -21.28
C ALA A 984 -8.27 -14.91 -21.40
N ALA A 985 -8.62 -15.48 -22.55
CA ALA A 985 -10.00 -15.87 -22.86
C ALA A 985 -10.56 -16.93 -21.90
N ASP A 986 -9.69 -17.82 -21.43
CA ASP A 986 -9.95 -18.86 -20.42
C ASP A 986 -9.93 -18.35 -18.98
N ALA A 987 -9.54 -17.10 -18.74
CA ALA A 987 -9.41 -16.49 -17.43
C ALA A 987 -10.25 -15.22 -17.29
N GLY A 988 -11.48 -15.23 -17.84
CA GLY A 988 -12.44 -14.13 -17.73
C GLY A 988 -12.33 -13.04 -18.81
N GLY A 989 -11.41 -13.18 -19.76
CA GLY A 989 -11.16 -12.22 -20.84
C GLY A 989 -12.17 -12.32 -22.00
N PHE A 990 -13.44 -12.06 -21.73
CA PHE A 990 -14.53 -12.06 -22.71
C PHE A 990 -15.54 -10.94 -22.45
N TYR A 991 -16.37 -10.61 -23.44
CA TYR A 991 -17.38 -9.57 -23.28
C TYR A 991 -18.60 -10.08 -22.51
N ALA A 992 -19.04 -9.38 -21.48
CA ALA A 992 -20.18 -9.79 -20.67
C ALA A 992 -20.83 -8.63 -19.93
N TRP A 993 -22.07 -8.85 -19.50
CA TRP A 993 -22.71 -8.08 -18.43
C TRP A 993 -23.09 -9.05 -17.31
N THR A 994 -23.39 -8.54 -16.11
CA THR A 994 -23.63 -9.40 -14.93
C THR A 994 -25.00 -9.14 -14.32
N LEU A 995 -25.75 -10.21 -14.06
CA LEU A 995 -27.02 -10.18 -13.34
C LEU A 995 -26.79 -10.70 -11.91
N PHE A 996 -27.21 -9.93 -10.92
CA PHE A 996 -27.09 -10.32 -9.51
C PHE A 996 -28.45 -10.69 -8.92
N GLY A 997 -28.46 -11.71 -8.06
CA GLY A 997 -29.64 -12.17 -7.32
C GLY A 997 -29.38 -12.10 -5.82
N VAL A 998 -30.15 -11.28 -5.10
CA VAL A 998 -29.98 -11.07 -3.66
C VAL A 998 -31.09 -11.74 -2.87
N ASP A 999 -30.71 -12.47 -1.82
CA ASP A 999 -31.63 -13.06 -0.86
C ASP A 999 -32.26 -11.96 0.04
N PRO A 1000 -33.60 -11.81 0.04
CA PRO A 1000 -34.28 -10.85 0.92
C PRO A 1000 -34.38 -11.32 2.39
N THR A 1001 -33.93 -12.53 2.75
CA THR A 1001 -34.11 -13.07 4.10
C THR A 1001 -33.14 -12.49 5.13
N PRO A 1002 -33.56 -12.33 6.40
CA PRO A 1002 -32.70 -11.84 7.46
C PRO A 1002 -31.56 -12.81 7.80
N VAL A 1003 -30.36 -12.27 8.04
CA VAL A 1003 -29.28 -12.99 8.72
C VAL A 1003 -29.72 -13.31 10.16
N PRO A 1004 -29.65 -14.58 10.61
CA PRO A 1004 -29.90 -14.99 11.99
C PRO A 1004 -28.99 -14.25 12.99
N GLU A 1005 -29.50 -13.94 14.19
CA GLU A 1005 -28.80 -13.15 15.21
C GLU A 1005 -27.46 -13.75 15.71
N GLU A 1006 -27.23 -15.06 15.49
CA GLU A 1006 -26.03 -15.79 15.92
C GLU A 1006 -25.09 -16.19 14.76
N ALA A 1007 -25.32 -15.67 13.55
CA ALA A 1007 -24.53 -16.03 12.38
C ALA A 1007 -23.17 -15.32 12.37
N ASN A 1008 -22.10 -16.01 12.75
CA ASN A 1008 -20.74 -15.50 12.53
C ASN A 1008 -20.37 -15.64 11.04
N GLY A 1009 -20.72 -14.66 10.21
CA GLY A 1009 -20.46 -14.65 8.77
C GLY A 1009 -21.66 -15.05 7.89
N PRO A 1010 -21.70 -14.64 6.61
CA PRO A 1010 -22.75 -14.95 5.64
C PRO A 1010 -22.93 -16.46 5.43
N GLU A 1011 -21.90 -17.28 5.61
CA GLU A 1011 -21.97 -18.74 5.54
C GLU A 1011 -22.84 -19.33 6.66
N ASN A 1012 -22.72 -18.83 7.90
CA ASN A 1012 -23.57 -19.22 9.02
C ASN A 1012 -24.96 -18.60 8.92
N GLY A 1013 -25.07 -17.46 8.23
CA GLY A 1013 -26.33 -16.80 7.93
C GLY A 1013 -27.16 -17.58 6.92
N ALA A 1014 -26.51 -18.01 5.84
CA ALA A 1014 -27.05 -18.88 4.81
C ALA A 1014 -27.42 -20.26 5.35
N ALA A 1015 -26.51 -20.92 6.09
CA ALA A 1015 -26.73 -22.27 6.63
C ALA A 1015 -27.97 -22.39 7.53
N ASN A 1016 -28.36 -21.28 8.17
CA ASN A 1016 -29.52 -21.18 9.05
C ASN A 1016 -30.69 -20.38 8.44
N GLY A 1017 -30.54 -19.91 7.20
CA GLY A 1017 -31.54 -19.17 6.42
C GLY A 1017 -32.49 -20.09 5.63
N ARG A 1018 -33.42 -19.48 4.87
CA ARG A 1018 -34.33 -20.26 4.00
C ARG A 1018 -33.60 -20.88 2.80
N ILE A 1019 -32.46 -20.33 2.41
CA ILE A 1019 -31.67 -20.75 1.26
C ILE A 1019 -30.37 -21.44 1.73
N ASN A 1020 -30.56 -22.45 2.59
CA ASN A 1020 -29.49 -23.22 3.23
C ASN A 1020 -28.48 -23.75 2.20
N GLY A 1021 -27.20 -23.43 2.40
CA GLY A 1021 -26.10 -23.87 1.54
C GLY A 1021 -25.81 -22.99 0.32
N THR A 1022 -26.37 -21.77 0.24
CA THR A 1022 -26.07 -20.82 -0.86
C THR A 1022 -25.71 -19.43 -0.31
N ASP A 1023 -24.86 -18.67 -1.01
CA ASP A 1023 -24.45 -17.33 -0.58
C ASP A 1023 -25.63 -16.32 -0.65
N TRP A 1024 -25.59 -15.25 0.17
CA TRP A 1024 -26.67 -14.24 0.23
C TRP A 1024 -26.82 -13.48 -1.09
N ILE A 1025 -25.76 -13.43 -1.90
CA ILE A 1025 -25.72 -12.89 -3.25
C ILE A 1025 -25.20 -13.93 -4.23
N GLN A 1026 -25.79 -13.98 -5.42
CA GLN A 1026 -25.38 -14.83 -6.53
C GLN A 1026 -25.23 -13.97 -7.80
N ALA A 1027 -24.36 -14.39 -8.71
CA ALA A 1027 -24.13 -13.73 -9.98
C ALA A 1027 -24.32 -14.71 -11.16
N GLU A 1028 -25.04 -14.26 -12.19
CA GLU A 1028 -25.01 -14.85 -13.52
C GLU A 1028 -24.16 -13.95 -14.42
N VAL A 1029 -22.98 -14.44 -14.82
CA VAL A 1029 -22.11 -13.76 -15.78
C VAL A 1029 -22.63 -14.10 -17.17
N ARG A 1030 -23.18 -13.11 -17.87
CA ARG A 1030 -23.88 -13.24 -19.15
C ARG A 1030 -22.97 -12.82 -20.30
N PRO A 1031 -22.27 -13.76 -20.97
CA PRO A 1031 -21.43 -13.41 -22.11
C PRO A 1031 -22.27 -12.94 -23.32
N LEU A 1032 -21.73 -11.98 -24.08
CA LEU A 1032 -22.32 -11.50 -25.33
C LEU A 1032 -21.97 -12.46 -26.48
N LEU A 1033 -22.76 -13.52 -26.63
CA LEU A 1033 -22.49 -14.60 -27.59
C LEU A 1033 -23.14 -14.33 -28.95
N GLU A 1034 -22.41 -14.65 -30.03
CA GLU A 1034 -22.96 -14.78 -31.39
C GLU A 1034 -23.36 -16.22 -31.70
N SER A 1035 -22.60 -17.20 -31.18
CA SER A 1035 -22.90 -18.63 -31.28
C SER A 1035 -22.12 -19.45 -30.25
N ILE A 1036 -22.47 -20.72 -30.10
CA ILE A 1036 -21.74 -21.71 -29.29
C ILE A 1036 -21.37 -22.89 -30.19
N THR A 1037 -20.13 -23.35 -30.10
CA THR A 1037 -19.70 -24.63 -30.70
C THR A 1037 -19.49 -25.67 -29.60
N LEU A 1038 -20.02 -26.87 -29.80
CA LEU A 1038 -19.81 -28.00 -28.90
C LEU A 1038 -18.83 -29.00 -29.53
N ASP A 1039 -17.71 -29.25 -28.87
CA ASP A 1039 -16.75 -30.28 -29.26
C ASP A 1039 -17.10 -31.61 -28.57
N ALA A 1040 -17.94 -32.40 -29.24
CA ALA A 1040 -18.35 -33.72 -28.78
C ALA A 1040 -18.37 -34.72 -29.94
N LYS A 1041 -17.90 -35.95 -29.68
CA LYS A 1041 -18.00 -37.06 -30.64
C LYS A 1041 -19.47 -37.41 -30.87
N THR A 1042 -19.81 -37.75 -32.12
CA THR A 1042 -21.16 -38.22 -32.49
C THR A 1042 -21.40 -39.69 -32.13
N VAL A 1043 -20.36 -40.46 -31.80
CA VAL A 1043 -20.43 -41.88 -31.44
C VAL A 1043 -19.48 -42.17 -30.26
N LEU A 1044 -19.97 -42.90 -29.26
CA LEU A 1044 -19.22 -43.36 -28.08
C LEU A 1044 -19.46 -44.85 -27.84
N ALA A 1045 -18.48 -45.59 -27.31
CA ALA A 1045 -18.70 -46.95 -26.85
C ALA A 1045 -19.24 -46.98 -25.41
N ALA A 1046 -20.09 -47.95 -25.06
CA ALA A 1046 -20.47 -48.16 -23.66
C ALA A 1046 -19.23 -48.43 -22.79
N GLY A 1047 -19.06 -47.64 -21.72
CA GLY A 1047 -17.88 -47.63 -20.85
C GLY A 1047 -16.82 -46.58 -21.22
N GLU A 1048 -16.93 -45.90 -22.37
CA GLU A 1048 -16.04 -44.79 -22.75
C GLU A 1048 -16.36 -43.54 -21.91
N THR A 1049 -15.32 -42.81 -21.51
CA THR A 1049 -15.41 -41.48 -20.89
C THR A 1049 -14.68 -40.48 -21.77
N LEU A 1050 -15.28 -39.32 -22.00
CA LEU A 1050 -14.72 -38.27 -22.84
C LEU A 1050 -15.03 -36.90 -22.26
N THR A 1051 -14.06 -36.00 -22.25
CA THR A 1051 -14.27 -34.59 -21.93
C THR A 1051 -14.99 -33.89 -23.09
N ILE A 1052 -16.10 -33.22 -22.80
CA ILE A 1052 -16.85 -32.40 -23.77
C ILE A 1052 -16.56 -30.94 -23.48
N ASN A 1053 -16.07 -30.21 -24.49
CA ASN A 1053 -15.80 -28.78 -24.35
C ASN A 1053 -16.82 -27.95 -25.13
N ALA A 1054 -17.14 -26.77 -24.61
CA ALA A 1054 -17.94 -25.77 -25.31
C ALA A 1054 -17.08 -24.52 -25.56
N VAL A 1055 -17.22 -23.92 -26.73
CA VAL A 1055 -16.55 -22.68 -27.11
C VAL A 1055 -17.61 -21.62 -27.40
N GLY A 1056 -17.52 -20.49 -26.72
CA GLY A 1056 -18.33 -19.31 -26.99
C GLY A 1056 -17.66 -18.45 -28.06
N HIS A 1057 -18.44 -17.98 -29.04
CA HIS A 1057 -17.97 -17.09 -30.10
C HIS A 1057 -18.57 -15.70 -29.93
N GLN A 1058 -17.74 -14.66 -29.96
CA GLN A 1058 -18.15 -13.27 -29.83
C GLN A 1058 -17.65 -12.39 -30.98
N SER A 1059 -18.24 -11.20 -31.09
CA SER A 1059 -17.83 -10.17 -32.05
C SER A 1059 -16.31 -9.91 -32.02
N GLY A 1060 -15.73 -9.70 -33.19
CA GLY A 1060 -14.29 -9.51 -33.35
C GLY A 1060 -13.46 -10.79 -33.42
N ASN A 1061 -14.09 -11.96 -33.64
CA ASN A 1061 -13.47 -13.29 -33.63
C ASN A 1061 -12.83 -13.63 -32.29
N LEU A 1062 -13.47 -13.23 -31.19
CA LEU A 1062 -13.04 -13.59 -29.85
C LEU A 1062 -13.73 -14.90 -29.46
N ASP A 1063 -12.94 -15.98 -29.45
CA ASP A 1063 -13.36 -17.31 -29.04
C ASP A 1063 -12.83 -17.59 -27.63
N PHE A 1064 -13.67 -18.15 -26.76
CA PHE A 1064 -13.28 -18.47 -25.38
C PHE A 1064 -13.91 -19.78 -24.90
N PRO A 1065 -13.26 -20.51 -23.97
CA PRO A 1065 -13.90 -21.67 -23.33
C PRO A 1065 -15.16 -21.23 -22.60
N LEU A 1066 -16.29 -21.83 -22.95
CA LEU A 1066 -17.56 -21.54 -22.31
C LEU A 1066 -17.67 -22.35 -21.01
N SER A 1067 -17.01 -21.84 -19.97
CA SER A 1067 -16.92 -22.37 -18.62
C SER A 1067 -16.79 -21.22 -17.61
N TYR A 1068 -16.69 -21.52 -16.30
CA TYR A 1068 -16.35 -20.52 -15.29
C TYR A 1068 -15.15 -19.65 -15.75
N PRO A 1069 -15.20 -18.31 -15.59
CA PRO A 1069 -16.21 -17.54 -14.84
C PRO A 1069 -17.46 -17.14 -15.65
N ALA A 1070 -17.67 -17.61 -16.88
CA ALA A 1070 -18.97 -17.44 -17.54
C ALA A 1070 -20.02 -18.37 -16.89
N SER A 1071 -21.27 -17.91 -16.75
CA SER A 1071 -22.34 -18.79 -16.26
C SER A 1071 -22.85 -19.70 -17.36
N VAL A 1072 -22.76 -21.01 -17.14
CA VAL A 1072 -23.07 -22.04 -18.14
C VAL A 1072 -24.03 -23.06 -17.55
N ILE A 1073 -24.97 -23.53 -18.37
CA ILE A 1073 -25.93 -24.57 -17.98
C ILE A 1073 -25.79 -25.74 -18.94
N TRP A 1074 -25.48 -26.91 -18.40
CA TRP A 1074 -25.52 -28.17 -19.13
C TRP A 1074 -26.84 -28.91 -18.87
N GLU A 1075 -27.46 -29.39 -19.95
CA GLU A 1075 -28.66 -30.20 -19.94
C GLU A 1075 -28.41 -31.50 -20.73
N GLY A 1076 -29.10 -32.57 -20.32
CA GLY A 1076 -29.11 -33.84 -21.03
C GLY A 1076 -30.53 -34.26 -21.42
N SER A 1077 -30.66 -35.14 -22.42
CA SER A 1077 -31.91 -35.86 -22.66
C SER A 1077 -32.30 -36.69 -21.43
N GLU A 1078 -33.56 -37.13 -21.32
CA GLU A 1078 -34.09 -37.83 -20.12
C GLU A 1078 -33.27 -39.07 -19.68
N ASN A 1079 -32.49 -39.66 -20.60
CA ASN A 1079 -31.60 -40.79 -20.36
C ASN A 1079 -30.15 -40.37 -20.01
N VAL A 1080 -29.87 -39.09 -19.75
CA VAL A 1080 -28.57 -38.60 -19.27
C VAL A 1080 -28.77 -37.94 -17.91
N PHE A 1081 -27.93 -38.32 -16.94
CA PHE A 1081 -27.82 -37.56 -15.70
C PHE A 1081 -26.74 -36.50 -15.84
N VAL A 1082 -27.07 -35.24 -15.55
CA VAL A 1082 -26.14 -34.11 -15.53
C VAL A 1082 -26.01 -33.64 -14.09
N GLY A 1083 -24.80 -33.63 -13.54
CA GLY A 1083 -24.55 -33.19 -12.17
C GLY A 1083 -23.18 -33.61 -11.66
N THR A 1084 -22.95 -33.53 -10.35
CA THR A 1084 -21.62 -33.80 -9.76
C THR A 1084 -21.74 -34.60 -8.45
N GLY A 1085 -20.60 -34.98 -7.88
CA GLY A 1085 -20.51 -35.51 -6.53
C GLY A 1085 -21.28 -36.80 -6.27
N THR A 1086 -21.90 -36.90 -5.09
CA THR A 1086 -22.55 -38.13 -4.61
C THR A 1086 -23.77 -38.52 -5.46
N GLU A 1087 -24.50 -37.54 -5.99
CA GLU A 1087 -25.68 -37.77 -6.83
C GLU A 1087 -25.28 -38.39 -8.18
N LEU A 1088 -24.20 -37.89 -8.79
CA LEU A 1088 -23.60 -38.47 -9.99
C LEU A 1088 -23.21 -39.94 -9.77
N GLU A 1089 -22.58 -40.24 -8.63
CA GLU A 1089 -22.19 -41.62 -8.27
C GLU A 1089 -23.39 -42.54 -7.99
N GLN A 1090 -24.48 -42.00 -7.46
CA GLN A 1090 -25.74 -42.74 -7.31
C GLN A 1090 -26.40 -42.99 -8.66
N ALA A 1091 -26.46 -41.98 -9.53
CA ALA A 1091 -26.99 -42.07 -10.88
C ALA A 1091 -26.24 -43.13 -11.69
N LYS A 1092 -24.90 -43.15 -11.61
CA LYS A 1092 -24.02 -44.16 -12.20
C LYS A 1092 -24.38 -45.59 -11.80
N LYS A 1093 -24.74 -45.80 -10.52
CA LYS A 1093 -25.09 -47.12 -9.96
C LYS A 1093 -26.54 -47.52 -10.18
N SER A 1094 -27.43 -46.57 -10.49
CA SER A 1094 -28.86 -46.81 -10.63
C SER A 1094 -29.26 -47.69 -11.82
N GLY A 1095 -28.43 -47.71 -12.88
CA GLY A 1095 -28.74 -48.35 -14.16
C GLY A 1095 -29.82 -47.65 -14.99
N GLN A 1096 -30.36 -46.53 -14.51
CA GLN A 1096 -31.44 -45.80 -15.18
C GLN A 1096 -30.95 -45.05 -16.42
N TYR A 1097 -29.80 -44.38 -16.30
CA TYR A 1097 -29.23 -43.52 -17.35
C TYR A 1097 -28.39 -44.29 -18.38
N ALA A 1098 -28.41 -43.80 -19.62
CA ALA A 1098 -27.55 -44.23 -20.71
C ALA A 1098 -26.16 -43.58 -20.64
N ALA A 1099 -26.06 -42.37 -20.09
CA ALA A 1099 -24.80 -41.70 -19.80
C ALA A 1099 -24.91 -40.81 -18.55
N ILE A 1100 -23.77 -40.41 -18.02
CA ILE A 1100 -23.66 -39.40 -16.96
C ILE A 1100 -22.66 -38.33 -17.39
N PHE A 1101 -22.97 -37.06 -17.14
CA PHE A 1101 -22.10 -35.93 -17.43
C PHE A 1101 -21.72 -35.22 -16.13
N ASN A 1102 -20.43 -35.20 -15.83
CA ASN A 1102 -19.86 -34.51 -14.67
C ASN A 1102 -19.59 -33.05 -15.02
N THR A 1103 -20.37 -32.13 -14.48
CA THR A 1103 -20.26 -30.70 -14.83
C THR A 1103 -19.03 -30.03 -14.19
N ALA A 1104 -18.39 -30.66 -13.20
CA ALA A 1104 -17.15 -30.13 -12.60
C ALA A 1104 -15.89 -30.54 -13.37
N THR A 1105 -15.93 -31.64 -14.13
CA THR A 1105 -14.78 -32.12 -14.93
C THR A 1105 -15.04 -32.08 -16.43
N ASN A 1106 -16.25 -31.67 -16.83
CA ASN A 1106 -16.75 -31.75 -18.20
C ASN A 1106 -16.68 -33.16 -18.81
N GLU A 1107 -16.69 -34.21 -17.98
CA GLU A 1107 -16.57 -35.59 -18.45
C GLU A 1107 -17.94 -36.25 -18.68
N LEU A 1108 -18.19 -36.72 -19.90
CA LEU A 1108 -19.30 -37.59 -20.24
C LEU A 1108 -18.85 -39.05 -20.17
N THR A 1109 -19.47 -39.85 -19.30
CA THR A 1109 -19.30 -41.31 -19.25
C THR A 1109 -20.50 -42.01 -19.86
N ALA A 1110 -20.29 -42.76 -20.93
CA ALA A 1110 -21.30 -43.63 -21.54
C ALA A 1110 -21.47 -44.92 -20.73
N LEU A 1111 -22.70 -45.28 -20.36
CA LEU A 1111 -23.01 -46.44 -19.51
C LEU A 1111 -23.63 -47.62 -20.26
N LYS A 1112 -24.52 -47.36 -21.22
CA LYS A 1112 -25.18 -48.39 -22.03
C LYS A 1112 -25.60 -47.85 -23.39
N ALA A 1113 -25.73 -48.75 -24.36
CA ALA A 1113 -26.13 -48.42 -25.73
C ALA A 1113 -27.50 -47.73 -25.77
N ASP A 1114 -27.52 -46.51 -26.30
CA ASP A 1114 -28.71 -45.66 -26.47
C ASP A 1114 -28.34 -44.46 -27.34
N THR A 1115 -29.33 -43.62 -27.68
CA THR A 1115 -29.09 -42.29 -28.26
C THR A 1115 -29.31 -41.24 -27.18
N ILE A 1116 -28.32 -40.39 -26.96
CA ILE A 1116 -28.41 -39.29 -25.98
C ILE A 1116 -28.26 -37.94 -26.68
N THR A 1117 -28.72 -36.87 -26.04
CA THR A 1117 -28.43 -35.48 -26.42
C THR A 1117 -27.80 -34.77 -25.23
N ILE A 1118 -26.71 -34.06 -25.48
CA ILE A 1118 -26.12 -33.08 -24.55
C ILE A 1118 -26.36 -31.69 -25.12
N ARG A 1119 -26.81 -30.77 -24.27
CA ARG A 1119 -27.04 -29.37 -24.62
C ARG A 1119 -26.29 -28.48 -23.64
N VAL A 1120 -25.68 -27.42 -24.16
CA VAL A 1120 -25.08 -26.34 -23.39
C VAL A 1120 -25.83 -25.05 -23.68
N LYS A 1121 -26.09 -24.26 -22.63
CA LYS A 1121 -26.73 -22.96 -22.71
C LYS A 1121 -25.91 -21.94 -21.95
N SER A 1122 -25.79 -20.75 -22.51
CA SER A 1122 -25.31 -19.59 -21.77
C SER A 1122 -25.96 -18.32 -22.34
N ASN A 1123 -26.43 -17.46 -21.45
CA ASN A 1123 -27.23 -16.30 -21.81
C ASN A 1123 -28.41 -16.70 -22.72
N ASN A 1124 -28.57 -16.07 -23.89
CA ASN A 1124 -29.63 -16.35 -24.86
C ASN A 1124 -29.22 -17.36 -25.96
N MET A 1125 -28.05 -17.98 -25.87
CA MET A 1125 -27.53 -18.92 -26.87
C MET A 1125 -27.49 -20.36 -26.34
N GLU A 1126 -27.71 -21.31 -27.24
CA GLU A 1126 -27.62 -22.74 -26.96
C GLU A 1126 -26.98 -23.52 -28.11
N ALA A 1127 -26.32 -24.62 -27.79
CA ALA A 1127 -25.87 -25.62 -28.74
C ALA A 1127 -26.19 -27.02 -28.21
N GLU A 1128 -26.52 -27.94 -29.11
CA GLU A 1128 -26.81 -29.34 -28.75
C GLU A 1128 -26.11 -30.32 -29.68
N GLN A 1129 -25.71 -31.46 -29.13
CA GLN A 1129 -25.13 -32.57 -29.88
C GLN A 1129 -25.83 -33.87 -29.51
N GLN A 1130 -26.29 -34.58 -30.55
CA GLN A 1130 -26.76 -35.94 -30.41
C GLN A 1130 -25.58 -36.91 -30.49
N ILE A 1131 -25.50 -37.86 -29.55
CA ILE A 1131 -24.42 -38.83 -29.43
C ILE A 1131 -25.03 -40.24 -29.41
N GLN A 1132 -24.52 -41.11 -30.28
CA GLN A 1132 -24.90 -42.52 -30.33
C GLN A 1132 -23.96 -43.36 -29.46
N ILE A 1133 -24.49 -44.00 -28.42
CA ILE A 1133 -23.73 -44.96 -27.60
C ILE A 1133 -23.92 -46.36 -28.20
N GLN A 1134 -22.81 -47.06 -28.45
CA GLN A 1134 -22.77 -48.42 -29.04
C GLN A 1134 -22.40 -49.50 -28.04
#